data_AF-A0AA38ISH0-F1
#
_entry.id   AF-A0AA38ISH0-F1
#
_cell.length_a   1.000
_cell.length_b   1.000
_cell.length_c   1.000
_cell.angle_alpha   90.00
_cell.angle_beta   90.00
_cell.angle_gamma   90.00
#
_symmetry.space_group_name_H-M   'P 1'
#
loop_
_entity.id
_entity.type
_entity.pdbx_description
1 polymer ?
#
loop_
_entity_poly.entity_id
_entity_poly.type
_entity_poly.pdbx_seq_one_letter_code
_entity_poly.pdbx_strand_id
1 'polypeptide(L)'
;MATLTQEADCPPPKKQKFEEKPETCKNGIHESLVDLSSFQLEKVLHNNTNRKTVCLKGKFASKHGEALVLLEKTAFAEENLKQDSDYFTKSSALEKVFHNDIYGNYNYFPKVNLNTIKATIIHPATEQHFLKYSPQKCRVVDETPEVYEKIVLPHLSSEQFNLKWLYNILEHKSEVERIIFEDPDVENGFILLPDLKWNGEVDTLYLLGIVHKRDIKSLRDLTEKHLPLLKNIQKKGIESIKSKYGLDGSQLRIYLHYQPSFYHLHVHFTYIQHEAPGILAERAHLLSNVISNIELLPNYYQKITLPFVVRENDGLFKKLQENSVNVLINLFSGSENVEITLSEDSFQIIADTQTETICCKNLKIVANSLSSVVITESYVSFRFATVNNLDDWGSFKAELLRTLQSTPKTSATRAAFLTKSEIYNIQCKNCLQNLSDRVQFERILPLPSENSEPNDWFCHGHCENKVSVLSPKELDVFYTTCYCHLNKKVVGNFVESDKLLVCKRCFSWLGQLKSAEVVKFWFNTVVFKDGDKSHFTSPLDDVFILLEEMLSSVLFNSTKVMLCCQSSTKQKDFILLWVLEKQLRVQICDVGDIKDCKVAKVLFRYESDCSEVVKKWEDDASVASVDVSKPMVVDLLKHLYKFNKIFPKVFSESNNFYISYLMMYE
;
A
#
# COMPACT_ATOMS: atom_id res chain seq x y z
N MET A 1 -49.74 -12.22 -52.08
CA MET A 1 -50.47 -10.99 -51.72
C MET A 1 -51.12 -11.20 -50.36
N ALA A 2 -50.47 -10.72 -49.31
CA ALA A 2 -51.07 -10.28 -48.05
C ALA A 2 -49.94 -9.61 -47.26
N THR A 3 -50.07 -8.30 -47.13
CA THR A 3 -49.14 -7.33 -46.54
C THR A 3 -49.15 -7.46 -45.01
N LEU A 4 -47.97 -7.49 -44.38
CA LEU A 4 -47.82 -7.31 -42.93
C LEU A 4 -46.86 -6.14 -42.68
N THR A 5 -47.44 -4.95 -42.67
CA THR A 5 -46.90 -3.75 -42.02
C THR A 5 -47.49 -3.70 -40.62
N GLN A 6 -46.64 -3.80 -39.59
CA GLN A 6 -46.87 -3.21 -38.27
C GLN A 6 -45.51 -3.05 -37.60
N GLU A 7 -44.92 -1.87 -37.80
CA GLU A 7 -43.87 -1.34 -36.94
C GLU A 7 -44.46 -1.20 -35.53
N ALA A 8 -43.88 -1.90 -34.56
CA ALA A 8 -44.21 -1.74 -33.17
C ALA A 8 -43.57 -0.44 -32.67
N ASP A 9 -44.35 0.64 -32.64
CA ASP A 9 -44.01 1.92 -32.04
C ASP A 9 -43.59 1.73 -30.58
N CYS A 10 -42.32 2.02 -30.29
CA CYS A 10 -41.78 2.05 -28.95
C CYS A 10 -42.24 3.35 -28.28
N PRO A 11 -42.94 3.33 -27.12
CA PRO A 11 -43.41 4.55 -26.50
C PRO A 11 -42.23 5.42 -26.07
N PRO A 12 -42.29 6.76 -26.24
CA PRO A 12 -41.18 7.64 -25.93
C PRO A 12 -40.82 7.55 -24.43
N PRO A 13 -39.52 7.59 -24.09
CA PRO A 13 -39.07 7.49 -22.71
C PRO A 13 -39.69 8.61 -21.86
N LYS A 14 -40.38 8.22 -20.79
CA LYS A 14 -40.92 9.17 -19.81
C LYS A 14 -39.77 9.90 -19.12
N LYS A 15 -39.84 11.24 -19.14
CA LYS A 15 -38.90 12.17 -18.49
C LYS A 15 -38.66 11.77 -17.01
N GLN A 16 -37.39 11.87 -16.59
CA GLN A 16 -36.93 11.66 -15.21
C GLN A 16 -37.85 12.33 -14.18
N LYS A 17 -38.37 11.53 -13.24
CA LYS A 17 -39.06 12.01 -12.05
C LYS A 17 -38.00 12.19 -10.95
N PHE A 18 -37.59 13.43 -10.70
CA PHE A 18 -36.82 13.77 -9.50
C PHE A 18 -37.73 13.61 -8.27
N GLU A 19 -37.21 12.99 -7.21
CA GLU A 19 -37.88 12.83 -5.92
C GLU A 19 -38.20 14.17 -5.26
N GLU A 20 -39.38 14.21 -4.62
CA GLU A 20 -39.99 15.26 -3.80
C GLU A 20 -40.00 16.68 -4.38
N LYS A 21 -41.19 17.11 -4.83
CA LYS A 21 -41.49 18.51 -5.13
C LYS A 21 -41.15 19.37 -3.91
N PRO A 22 -40.11 20.23 -3.95
CA PRO A 22 -40.09 21.40 -3.10
C PRO A 22 -41.29 22.25 -3.51
N GLU A 23 -41.85 23.01 -2.57
CA GLU A 23 -42.90 23.99 -2.83
C GLU A 23 -42.71 24.65 -4.20
N THR A 24 -43.76 24.67 -5.02
CA THR A 24 -43.74 25.33 -6.33
C THR A 24 -43.16 26.73 -6.17
N CYS A 25 -41.90 26.93 -6.57
CA CYS A 25 -41.30 28.25 -6.68
C CYS A 25 -42.00 28.98 -7.83
N LYS A 26 -43.18 29.54 -7.55
CA LYS A 26 -43.80 30.54 -8.43
C LYS A 26 -42.76 31.66 -8.61
N ASN A 27 -42.36 31.96 -9.85
CA ASN A 27 -41.26 32.86 -10.25
C ASN A 27 -39.84 32.25 -10.38
N GLY A 28 -39.70 30.95 -10.67
CA GLY A 28 -38.39 30.33 -10.96
C GLY A 28 -37.74 30.88 -12.25
N ILE A 29 -36.39 30.90 -12.33
CA ILE A 29 -35.66 31.39 -13.53
C ILE A 29 -36.10 30.65 -14.81
N HIS A 30 -36.47 29.37 -14.68
CA HIS A 30 -36.86 28.50 -15.80
C HIS A 30 -38.16 28.91 -16.50
N GLU A 31 -39.00 29.75 -15.89
CA GLU A 31 -40.22 30.28 -16.51
C GLU A 31 -39.94 31.45 -17.47
N SER A 32 -38.81 32.15 -17.28
CA SER A 32 -38.45 33.37 -18.01
C SER A 32 -37.15 33.28 -18.83
N LEU A 33 -36.43 32.15 -18.77
CA LEU A 33 -35.12 32.00 -19.39
C LEU A 33 -35.25 31.68 -20.88
N VAL A 34 -34.85 32.63 -21.74
CA VAL A 34 -34.86 32.50 -23.21
C VAL A 34 -33.45 32.25 -23.76
N ASP A 35 -32.44 32.85 -23.13
CA ASP A 35 -31.03 32.72 -23.50
C ASP A 35 -30.12 32.87 -22.25
N LEU A 36 -28.81 32.79 -22.46
CA LEU A 36 -27.80 32.97 -21.40
C LEU A 36 -27.23 34.39 -21.32
N SER A 37 -27.83 35.39 -21.99
CA SER A 37 -27.31 36.78 -22.00
C SER A 37 -27.30 37.43 -20.62
N SER A 38 -28.22 37.03 -19.75
CA SER A 38 -28.33 37.50 -18.37
C SER A 38 -27.45 36.74 -17.38
N PHE A 39 -26.75 35.68 -17.82
CA PHE A 39 -25.84 34.91 -16.99
C PHE A 39 -24.50 35.62 -16.84
N GLN A 40 -24.16 36.00 -15.61
CA GLN A 40 -22.89 36.59 -15.23
C GLN A 40 -21.99 35.50 -14.67
N LEU A 41 -20.97 35.13 -15.45
CA LEU A 41 -19.97 34.14 -15.04
C LEU A 41 -19.13 34.71 -13.89
N GLU A 42 -19.06 33.97 -12.78
CA GLU A 42 -18.16 34.26 -11.66
C GLU A 42 -16.90 33.40 -11.74
N LYS A 43 -17.05 32.11 -12.02
CA LYS A 43 -15.93 31.15 -12.01
C LYS A 43 -16.19 29.95 -12.92
N VAL A 44 -15.17 29.51 -13.66
CA VAL A 44 -15.17 28.20 -14.29
C VAL A 44 -14.82 27.16 -13.23
N LEU A 45 -15.75 26.26 -12.90
CA LEU A 45 -15.53 25.22 -11.89
C LEU A 45 -14.69 24.08 -12.45
N HIS A 46 -15.04 23.61 -13.65
CA HIS A 46 -14.40 22.45 -14.28
C HIS A 46 -14.49 22.55 -15.81
N ASN A 47 -13.40 22.22 -16.50
CA ASN A 47 -13.36 22.13 -17.96
C ASN A 47 -12.78 20.77 -18.36
N ASN A 48 -13.63 19.87 -18.84
CA ASN A 48 -13.25 18.52 -19.26
C ASN A 48 -13.06 18.48 -20.77
N THR A 49 -11.81 18.50 -21.21
CA THR A 49 -11.44 18.50 -22.63
C THR A 49 -11.66 17.15 -23.32
N ASN A 50 -11.80 16.05 -22.58
CA ASN A 50 -12.06 14.72 -23.16
C ASN A 50 -13.55 14.58 -23.50
N ARG A 51 -14.42 14.84 -22.52
CA ARG A 51 -15.88 14.80 -22.69
C ARG A 51 -16.46 16.04 -23.36
N LYS A 52 -15.62 17.04 -23.63
CA LYS A 52 -16.02 18.32 -24.23
C LYS A 52 -17.13 19.01 -23.40
N THR A 53 -16.94 19.06 -22.08
CA THR A 53 -17.90 19.67 -21.14
C THR A 53 -17.24 20.77 -20.30
N VAL A 54 -18.02 21.77 -19.91
CA VAL A 54 -17.60 22.84 -19.00
C VAL A 54 -18.68 23.13 -17.96
N CYS A 55 -18.29 23.25 -16.69
CA CYS A 55 -19.16 23.63 -15.59
C CYS A 55 -18.80 25.03 -15.08
N LEU A 56 -19.80 25.89 -14.98
CA LEU A 56 -19.69 27.31 -14.70
C LEU A 56 -20.49 27.67 -13.43
N LYS A 57 -19.89 28.46 -12.55
CA LYS A 57 -20.57 29.14 -11.44
C LYS A 57 -20.82 30.60 -11.82
N GLY A 58 -22.02 31.09 -11.56
CA GLY A 58 -22.37 32.48 -11.84
C GLY A 58 -23.71 32.86 -11.25
N LYS A 59 -24.28 33.98 -11.72
CA LYS A 59 -25.56 34.54 -11.26
C LYS A 59 -26.38 35.01 -12.45
N PHE A 60 -27.70 34.96 -12.34
CA PHE A 60 -28.58 35.60 -13.33
C PHE A 60 -28.95 37.00 -12.85
N ALA A 61 -28.73 38.02 -13.68
CA ALA A 61 -28.92 39.43 -13.29
C ALA A 61 -30.34 39.76 -12.77
N SER A 62 -31.36 39.01 -13.22
CA SER A 62 -32.77 39.23 -12.92
C SER A 62 -33.33 38.40 -11.76
N LYS A 63 -32.53 37.52 -11.14
CA LYS A 63 -32.98 36.61 -10.07
C LYS A 63 -31.94 36.48 -8.96
N HIS A 64 -32.42 36.35 -7.72
CA HIS A 64 -31.57 36.17 -6.56
C HIS A 64 -31.17 34.70 -6.38
N GLY A 65 -29.88 34.46 -6.14
CA GLY A 65 -29.32 33.13 -5.91
C GLY A 65 -28.12 32.84 -6.81
N GLU A 66 -27.26 31.94 -6.35
CA GLU A 66 -26.17 31.42 -7.17
C GLU A 66 -26.73 30.47 -8.25
N ALA A 67 -26.04 30.36 -9.38
CA ALA A 67 -26.41 29.50 -10.49
C ALA A 67 -25.23 28.63 -10.93
N LEU A 68 -25.54 27.42 -11.36
CA LEU A 68 -24.60 26.51 -12.00
C LEU A 68 -25.07 26.23 -13.43
N VAL A 69 -24.18 26.44 -14.40
CA VAL A 69 -24.44 26.15 -15.82
C VAL A 69 -23.42 25.13 -16.30
N LEU A 70 -23.90 23.96 -16.72
CA LEU A 70 -23.10 22.90 -17.32
C LEU A 70 -23.40 22.84 -18.82
N LEU A 71 -22.37 22.97 -19.64
CA LEU A 71 -22.44 22.90 -21.10
C LEU A 71 -21.69 21.66 -21.60
N GLU A 72 -22.32 20.88 -22.46
CA GLU A 72 -21.79 19.62 -23.00
C GLU A 72 -22.01 19.56 -24.52
N LYS A 73 -20.94 19.30 -25.29
CA LYS A 73 -21.09 19.05 -26.73
C LYS A 73 -21.90 17.77 -26.96
N THR A 74 -22.80 17.82 -27.92
CA THR A 74 -23.60 16.64 -28.31
C THR A 74 -22.77 15.70 -29.18
N ALA A 75 -23.09 14.40 -29.11
CA ALA A 75 -22.52 13.40 -29.99
C ALA A 75 -23.06 13.55 -31.42
N PHE A 76 -22.34 13.04 -32.41
CA PHE A 76 -22.86 12.97 -33.78
C PHE A 76 -23.97 11.93 -33.87
N ALA A 77 -25.15 12.32 -34.33
CA ALA A 77 -26.24 11.38 -34.60
C ALA A 77 -26.07 10.81 -36.02
N GLU A 78 -26.03 9.48 -36.16
CA GLU A 78 -25.81 8.82 -37.46
C GLU A 78 -26.85 9.20 -38.52
N GLU A 79 -28.09 9.44 -38.10
CA GLU A 79 -29.17 9.93 -38.96
C GLU A 79 -28.83 11.24 -39.69
N ASN A 80 -28.02 12.09 -39.05
CA ASN A 80 -27.56 13.37 -39.57
C ASN A 80 -26.29 13.24 -40.43
N LEU A 81 -25.70 12.05 -40.59
CA LEU A 81 -24.47 11.82 -41.35
C LEU A 81 -24.69 11.09 -42.68
N LYS A 82 -25.93 11.04 -43.16
CA LYS A 82 -26.28 10.46 -44.47
C LYS A 82 -25.93 11.41 -45.62
N GLN A 83 -25.83 10.89 -46.84
CA GLN A 83 -25.36 11.65 -48.01
C GLN A 83 -26.25 12.85 -48.36
N ASP A 84 -27.55 12.75 -48.09
CA ASP A 84 -28.54 13.83 -48.28
C ASP A 84 -28.75 14.68 -47.02
N SER A 85 -27.87 14.57 -46.01
CA SER A 85 -28.03 15.32 -44.77
C SER A 85 -27.57 16.76 -44.89
N ASP A 86 -28.10 17.59 -44.00
CA ASP A 86 -27.70 18.99 -43.88
C ASP A 86 -26.23 19.19 -43.47
N TYR A 87 -25.55 18.11 -43.06
CA TYR A 87 -24.17 18.08 -42.58
C TYR A 87 -23.13 18.17 -43.70
N PHE A 88 -23.48 17.95 -44.97
CA PHE A 88 -22.53 18.01 -46.11
C PHE A 88 -23.00 19.00 -47.19
N THR A 89 -23.63 20.08 -46.75
CA THR A 89 -24.27 21.07 -47.64
C THR A 89 -23.44 22.34 -47.81
N LYS A 90 -23.74 23.13 -48.86
CA LYS A 90 -23.13 24.45 -49.10
C LYS A 90 -23.37 25.47 -47.97
N SER A 91 -24.33 25.21 -47.09
CA SER A 91 -24.61 26.02 -45.90
C SER A 91 -23.65 25.77 -44.73
N SER A 92 -22.77 24.78 -44.84
CA SER A 92 -21.70 24.55 -43.88
C SER A 92 -20.39 25.16 -44.40
N ALA A 93 -19.49 25.52 -43.49
CA ALA A 93 -18.20 26.12 -43.83
C ALA A 93 -17.03 25.25 -43.39
N LEU A 94 -15.98 25.21 -44.20
CA LEU A 94 -14.76 24.46 -43.94
C LEU A 94 -13.55 25.40 -44.07
N GLU A 95 -12.75 25.52 -43.02
CA GLU A 95 -11.57 26.37 -42.98
C GLU A 95 -10.32 25.50 -42.80
N LYS A 96 -9.31 25.67 -43.67
CA LYS A 96 -8.08 24.88 -43.61
C LYS A 96 -7.15 25.42 -42.52
N VAL A 97 -6.75 24.53 -41.60
CA VAL A 97 -5.77 24.83 -40.55
C VAL A 97 -4.37 24.44 -40.99
N PHE A 98 -4.21 23.21 -41.50
CA PHE A 98 -2.92 22.68 -41.94
C PHE A 98 -3.09 21.64 -43.05
N HIS A 99 -2.09 21.48 -43.90
CA HIS A 99 -2.06 20.44 -44.92
C HIS A 99 -0.62 20.00 -45.18
N ASN A 100 -0.40 18.68 -45.19
CA ASN A 100 0.85 18.05 -45.60
C ASN A 100 0.55 16.73 -46.31
N ASP A 101 0.86 16.69 -47.61
CA ASP A 101 0.61 15.56 -48.50
C ASP A 101 -0.86 15.07 -48.41
N ILE A 102 -1.11 13.84 -47.96
CA ILE A 102 -2.47 13.29 -47.82
C ILE A 102 -3.18 13.73 -46.52
N TYR A 103 -2.49 14.39 -45.59
CA TYR A 103 -3.05 14.80 -44.30
C TYR A 103 -3.50 16.26 -44.34
N GLY A 104 -4.78 16.51 -44.05
CA GLY A 104 -5.33 17.86 -43.91
C GLY A 104 -6.10 18.02 -42.60
N ASN A 105 -5.87 19.11 -41.89
CA ASN A 105 -6.60 19.48 -40.68
C ASN A 105 -7.45 20.73 -40.97
N TYR A 106 -8.73 20.68 -40.61
CA TYR A 106 -9.72 21.70 -40.94
C TYR A 106 -10.62 22.00 -39.74
N ASN A 107 -11.03 23.26 -39.60
CA ASN A 107 -12.16 23.62 -38.75
C ASN A 107 -13.44 23.46 -39.57
N TYR A 108 -14.41 22.71 -39.04
CA TYR A 108 -15.70 22.49 -39.68
C TYR A 108 -16.83 23.18 -38.91
N PHE A 109 -17.62 23.97 -39.63
CA PHE A 109 -18.74 24.74 -39.10
C PHE A 109 -20.05 24.24 -39.75
N PRO A 110 -20.70 23.23 -39.16
CA PRO A 110 -21.99 22.74 -39.65
C PRO A 110 -23.11 23.75 -39.36
N LYS A 111 -24.32 23.52 -39.91
CA LYS A 111 -25.50 24.32 -39.56
C LYS A 111 -25.71 24.36 -38.05
N VAL A 112 -26.22 25.50 -37.54
CA VAL A 112 -26.36 25.76 -36.10
C VAL A 112 -27.18 24.69 -35.36
N ASN A 113 -28.27 24.21 -35.96
CA ASN A 113 -29.13 23.16 -35.41
C ASN A 113 -28.44 21.80 -35.29
N LEU A 114 -27.34 21.58 -35.99
CA LEU A 114 -26.53 20.35 -35.94
C LEU A 114 -25.35 20.45 -34.97
N ASN A 115 -25.10 21.63 -34.40
CA ASN A 115 -24.01 21.90 -33.44
C ASN A 115 -24.56 22.27 -32.06
N THR A 116 -25.64 21.61 -31.64
CA THR A 116 -26.29 21.91 -30.36
C THR A 116 -25.37 21.60 -29.19
N ILE A 117 -25.42 22.46 -28.18
CA ILE A 117 -24.73 22.26 -26.90
C ILE A 117 -25.80 21.98 -25.87
N LYS A 118 -25.72 20.83 -25.22
CA LYS A 118 -26.62 20.48 -24.12
C LYS A 118 -26.29 21.37 -22.93
N ALA A 119 -27.28 22.15 -22.48
CA ALA A 119 -27.16 23.02 -21.32
C ALA A 119 -27.98 22.47 -20.15
N THR A 120 -27.34 22.29 -19.00
CA THR A 120 -28.00 21.98 -17.72
C THR A 120 -27.83 23.16 -16.78
N ILE A 121 -28.93 23.66 -16.21
CA ILE A 121 -28.94 24.87 -15.38
C ILE A 121 -29.55 24.52 -14.03
N ILE A 122 -28.83 24.83 -12.95
CA ILE A 122 -29.29 24.66 -11.57
C ILE A 122 -29.37 26.03 -10.92
N HIS A 123 -30.57 26.41 -10.47
CA HIS A 123 -30.81 27.68 -9.78
C HIS A 123 -32.03 27.58 -8.84
N PRO A 124 -31.90 27.97 -7.56
CA PRO A 124 -30.66 28.38 -6.90
C PRO A 124 -29.72 27.18 -6.67
N ALA A 125 -28.44 27.36 -6.99
CA ALA A 125 -27.40 26.39 -6.71
C ALA A 125 -26.87 26.56 -5.27
N THR A 126 -26.62 25.45 -4.58
CA THR A 126 -26.08 25.40 -3.22
C THR A 126 -24.59 25.08 -3.28
N GLU A 127 -23.87 25.29 -2.17
CA GLU A 127 -22.46 24.89 -2.06
C GLU A 127 -22.24 23.40 -2.36
N GLN A 128 -23.19 22.54 -2.01
CA GLN A 128 -23.13 21.11 -2.36
C GLN A 128 -23.13 20.86 -3.87
N HIS A 129 -23.90 21.65 -4.64
CA HIS A 129 -23.85 21.58 -6.10
C HIS A 129 -22.46 21.99 -6.61
N PHE A 130 -21.87 23.08 -6.10
CA PHE A 130 -20.53 23.51 -6.53
C PHE A 130 -19.45 22.48 -6.21
N LEU A 131 -19.49 21.87 -5.01
CA LEU A 131 -18.56 20.81 -4.63
C LEU A 131 -18.70 19.58 -5.52
N LYS A 132 -19.93 19.20 -5.91
CA LYS A 132 -20.19 18.04 -6.78
C LYS A 132 -19.61 18.21 -8.19
N TYR A 133 -19.67 19.41 -8.76
CA TYR A 133 -19.24 19.67 -10.14
C TYR A 133 -17.83 20.29 -10.26
N SER A 134 -17.16 20.57 -9.14
CA SER A 134 -15.76 20.97 -9.11
C SER A 134 -14.83 19.76 -9.29
N PRO A 135 -13.62 19.94 -9.88
CA PRO A 135 -12.63 18.88 -9.95
C PRO A 135 -12.24 18.47 -8.53
N GLN A 136 -12.47 17.19 -8.22
CA GLN A 136 -12.11 16.63 -6.92
C GLN A 136 -10.73 15.99 -7.05
N LYS A 137 -9.83 16.30 -6.11
CA LYS A 137 -8.56 15.60 -6.01
C LYS A 137 -8.86 14.16 -5.55
N CYS A 138 -8.44 13.21 -6.36
CA CYS A 138 -8.62 11.78 -6.12
C CYS A 138 -7.28 11.16 -5.71
N ARG A 139 -7.33 10.17 -4.82
CA ARG A 139 -6.19 9.36 -4.38
C ARG A 139 -6.54 7.90 -4.54
N VAL A 140 -5.56 7.09 -4.91
CA VAL A 140 -5.67 5.62 -4.85
C VAL A 140 -5.26 5.19 -3.45
N VAL A 141 -6.03 4.27 -2.87
CA VAL A 141 -5.77 3.64 -1.57
C VAL A 141 -5.74 2.14 -1.77
N ASP A 142 -4.68 1.51 -1.28
CA ASP A 142 -4.53 0.06 -1.24
C ASP A 142 -5.10 -0.45 0.09
N GLU A 143 -6.35 -0.93 0.07
CA GLU A 143 -7.05 -1.37 1.28
C GLU A 143 -6.70 -2.81 1.64
N THR A 144 -5.91 -3.02 2.68
CA THR A 144 -5.66 -4.36 3.23
C THR A 144 -6.88 -4.90 4.00
N PRO A 145 -6.96 -6.20 4.30
CA PRO A 145 -8.01 -6.76 5.16
C PRO A 145 -8.12 -6.04 6.51
N GLU A 146 -6.99 -5.69 7.13
CA GLU A 146 -6.96 -4.99 8.41
C GLU A 146 -7.52 -3.57 8.30
N VAL A 147 -7.24 -2.87 7.20
CA VAL A 147 -7.79 -1.53 6.92
C VAL A 147 -9.29 -1.60 6.72
N TYR A 148 -9.77 -2.62 5.99
CA TYR A 148 -11.20 -2.84 5.81
C TYR A 148 -11.89 -3.03 7.17
N GLU A 149 -11.43 -3.97 7.98
CA GLU A 149 -12.05 -4.31 9.28
C GLU A 149 -11.99 -3.16 10.29
N LYS A 150 -10.88 -2.42 10.34
CA LYS A 150 -10.66 -1.40 11.38
C LYS A 150 -11.16 0.00 11.00
N ILE A 151 -11.20 0.33 9.71
CA ILE A 151 -11.48 1.70 9.25
C ILE A 151 -12.70 1.72 8.35
N VAL A 152 -12.68 0.95 7.26
CA VAL A 152 -13.71 1.06 6.21
C VAL A 152 -15.05 0.52 6.71
N LEU A 153 -15.10 -0.73 7.17
CA LEU A 153 -16.32 -1.37 7.65
C LEU A 153 -17.00 -0.59 8.80
N PRO A 154 -16.28 -0.09 9.82
CA PRO A 154 -16.88 0.79 10.83
C PRO A 154 -17.45 2.09 10.25
N HIS A 155 -16.73 2.72 9.33
CA HIS A 155 -17.22 3.92 8.65
C HIS A 155 -18.50 3.64 7.86
N LEU A 156 -18.53 2.55 7.08
CA LEU A 156 -19.71 2.12 6.33
C LEU A 156 -20.90 1.81 7.23
N SER A 157 -20.66 1.21 8.40
CA SER A 157 -21.72 0.90 9.36
C SER A 157 -22.28 2.17 10.02
N SER A 158 -21.47 3.22 10.14
CA SER A 158 -21.90 4.52 10.64
C SER A 158 -22.68 5.35 9.61
N GLU A 159 -22.38 5.16 8.32
CA GLU A 159 -23.10 5.81 7.22
C GLU A 159 -24.40 5.04 6.92
N GLN A 160 -25.54 5.59 7.34
CA GLN A 160 -26.85 5.01 7.05
C GLN A 160 -27.24 5.26 5.58
N PHE A 161 -26.78 4.41 4.67
CA PHE A 161 -27.18 4.48 3.26
C PHE A 161 -28.69 4.21 3.11
N ASN A 162 -29.43 5.15 2.52
CA ASN A 162 -30.85 4.97 2.24
C ASN A 162 -31.04 4.05 1.02
N LEU A 163 -31.28 2.76 1.27
CA LEU A 163 -31.54 1.74 0.26
C LEU A 163 -33.04 1.56 -0.06
N LYS A 164 -33.91 2.47 0.39
CA LYS A 164 -35.38 2.33 0.24
C LYS A 164 -35.81 2.25 -1.23
N TRP A 165 -35.21 3.06 -2.10
CA TRP A 165 -35.50 3.03 -3.54
C TRP A 165 -35.20 1.65 -4.15
N LEU A 166 -34.11 1.01 -3.72
CA LEU A 166 -33.70 -0.31 -4.18
C LEU A 166 -34.66 -1.39 -3.69
N TYR A 167 -35.06 -1.34 -2.42
CA TYR A 167 -36.06 -2.27 -1.89
C TYR A 167 -37.43 -2.11 -2.53
N ASN A 168 -37.82 -0.89 -2.93
CA ASN A 168 -39.05 -0.69 -3.69
C ASN A 168 -39.00 -1.39 -5.06
N ILE A 169 -37.84 -1.50 -5.71
CA ILE A 169 -37.69 -2.26 -6.95
C ILE A 169 -37.81 -3.77 -6.66
N LEU A 170 -37.07 -4.28 -5.67
CA LEU A 170 -37.10 -5.70 -5.29
C LEU A 170 -38.46 -6.19 -4.79
N GLU A 171 -39.29 -5.29 -4.25
CA GLU A 171 -40.65 -5.57 -3.75
C GLU A 171 -41.74 -5.19 -4.76
N HIS A 172 -41.37 -4.89 -6.01
CA HIS A 172 -42.26 -4.51 -7.11
C HIS A 172 -43.18 -3.30 -6.79
N LYS A 173 -42.72 -2.39 -5.94
CA LYS A 173 -43.41 -1.14 -5.61
C LYS A 173 -43.08 -0.01 -6.59
N SER A 174 -41.96 -0.10 -7.30
CA SER A 174 -41.52 0.90 -8.28
C SER A 174 -40.72 0.29 -9.42
N GLU A 175 -40.75 0.93 -10.59
CA GLU A 175 -39.96 0.57 -11.79
C GLU A 175 -40.20 -0.85 -12.33
N VAL A 176 -41.33 -1.47 -11.98
CA VAL A 176 -41.70 -2.83 -12.40
C VAL A 176 -41.72 -2.96 -13.91
N GLU A 177 -42.22 -1.93 -14.60
CA GLU A 177 -42.30 -1.87 -16.05
C GLU A 177 -40.93 -1.80 -16.76
N ARG A 178 -39.85 -1.49 -16.03
CA ARG A 178 -38.49 -1.42 -16.56
C ARG A 178 -37.74 -2.74 -16.45
N ILE A 179 -38.25 -3.71 -15.71
CA ILE A 179 -37.60 -5.01 -15.51
C ILE A 179 -37.50 -5.74 -16.86
N ILE A 180 -36.28 -6.14 -17.21
CA ILE A 180 -35.97 -6.92 -18.42
C ILE A 180 -36.08 -8.41 -18.13
N PHE A 181 -35.56 -8.81 -16.98
CA PHE A 181 -35.50 -10.19 -16.52
C PHE A 181 -35.51 -10.21 -14.99
N GLU A 182 -36.12 -11.25 -14.43
CA GLU A 182 -36.09 -11.51 -12.99
C GLU A 182 -35.98 -13.02 -12.75
N ASP A 183 -35.05 -13.39 -11.90
CA ASP A 183 -35.02 -14.70 -11.25
C ASP A 183 -35.46 -14.50 -9.79
N PRO A 184 -36.65 -14.98 -9.39
CA PRO A 184 -37.24 -14.64 -8.09
C PRO A 184 -36.62 -15.43 -6.91
N ASP A 185 -35.62 -16.29 -7.14
CA ASP A 185 -34.96 -17.02 -6.06
C ASP A 185 -34.31 -16.04 -5.06
N VAL A 186 -34.62 -16.21 -3.77
CA VAL A 186 -34.20 -15.25 -2.73
C VAL A 186 -32.68 -15.30 -2.50
N GLU A 187 -32.05 -16.46 -2.71
CA GLU A 187 -30.63 -16.68 -2.40
C GLU A 187 -29.72 -16.45 -3.62
N ASN A 188 -30.16 -16.88 -4.80
CA ASN A 188 -29.38 -16.96 -6.03
C ASN A 188 -30.01 -16.18 -7.20
N GLY A 189 -31.15 -15.54 -6.97
CA GLY A 189 -31.87 -14.76 -7.97
C GLY A 189 -31.48 -13.28 -7.99
N PHE A 190 -31.94 -12.59 -9.03
CA PHE A 190 -31.67 -11.18 -9.28
C PHE A 190 -32.68 -10.57 -10.26
N ILE A 191 -32.82 -9.24 -10.20
CA ILE A 191 -33.55 -8.43 -11.18
C ILE A 191 -32.54 -7.76 -12.12
N LEU A 192 -32.80 -7.81 -13.43
CA LEU A 192 -32.05 -7.07 -14.46
C LEU A 192 -32.91 -5.93 -15.00
N LEU A 193 -32.42 -4.70 -14.92
CA LEU A 193 -33.12 -3.51 -15.42
C LEU A 193 -32.18 -2.47 -16.03
N PRO A 194 -32.69 -1.55 -16.88
CA PRO A 194 -31.95 -0.38 -17.38
C PRO A 194 -31.37 0.52 -16.28
N ASP A 195 -30.11 0.92 -16.40
CA ASP A 195 -29.52 1.96 -15.54
C ASP A 195 -30.19 3.33 -15.82
N LEU A 196 -30.24 4.21 -14.82
CA LEU A 196 -30.81 5.56 -14.95
C LEU A 196 -30.06 6.46 -15.94
N LYS A 197 -28.80 6.12 -16.25
CA LYS A 197 -27.95 6.88 -17.19
C LYS A 197 -28.14 6.44 -18.64
N TRP A 198 -28.83 5.32 -18.89
CA TRP A 198 -29.00 4.81 -20.24
C TRP A 198 -30.12 5.54 -20.98
N ASN A 199 -29.87 5.89 -22.24
CA ASN A 199 -30.84 6.60 -23.10
C ASN A 199 -31.78 5.65 -23.87
N GLY A 200 -31.54 4.33 -23.84
CA GLY A 200 -32.31 3.31 -24.56
C GLY A 200 -31.68 2.82 -25.86
N GLU A 201 -30.57 3.40 -26.30
CA GLU A 201 -29.87 2.99 -27.53
C GLU A 201 -28.86 1.87 -27.27
N VAL A 202 -28.77 0.90 -28.18
CA VAL A 202 -27.98 -0.33 -27.96
C VAL A 202 -26.46 -0.05 -27.89
N ASP A 203 -25.98 0.93 -28.62
CA ASP A 203 -24.58 1.37 -28.65
C ASP A 203 -24.10 1.99 -27.32
N THR A 204 -25.03 2.46 -26.48
CA THR A 204 -24.77 2.96 -25.13
C THR A 204 -25.37 2.07 -24.05
N LEU A 205 -25.71 0.80 -24.39
CA LEU A 205 -26.38 -0.12 -23.50
C LEU A 205 -25.72 -0.18 -22.13
N TYR A 206 -26.54 0.07 -21.11
CA TYR A 206 -26.17 0.02 -19.70
C TYR A 206 -27.34 -0.51 -18.87
N LEU A 207 -27.18 -1.74 -18.37
CA LEU A 207 -28.11 -2.41 -17.47
C LEU A 207 -27.45 -2.70 -16.11
N LEU A 208 -28.29 -2.94 -15.12
CA LEU A 208 -27.92 -3.26 -13.75
C LEU A 208 -28.63 -4.54 -13.30
N GLY A 209 -27.85 -5.51 -12.82
CA GLY A 209 -28.34 -6.69 -12.13
C GLY A 209 -28.30 -6.48 -10.61
N ILE A 210 -29.45 -6.46 -9.95
CA ILE A 210 -29.60 -6.27 -8.50
C ILE A 210 -30.03 -7.61 -7.88
N VAL A 211 -29.26 -8.13 -6.94
CA VAL A 211 -29.56 -9.44 -6.32
C VAL A 211 -30.71 -9.33 -5.32
N HIS A 212 -31.50 -10.40 -5.13
CA HIS A 212 -32.56 -10.40 -4.11
C HIS A 212 -32.00 -10.47 -2.68
N LYS A 213 -30.91 -11.21 -2.50
CA LYS A 213 -30.22 -11.41 -1.23
C LYS A 213 -29.70 -10.08 -0.64
N ARG A 214 -30.08 -9.75 0.60
CA ARG A 214 -29.88 -8.40 1.18
C ARG A 214 -28.58 -8.21 1.96
N ASP A 215 -27.92 -9.27 2.38
CA ASP A 215 -26.78 -9.26 3.30
C ASP A 215 -25.41 -9.19 2.62
N ILE A 216 -25.37 -8.95 1.30
CA ILE A 216 -24.13 -8.82 0.53
C ILE A 216 -23.91 -7.35 0.17
N LYS A 217 -22.97 -6.67 0.84
CA LYS A 217 -22.73 -5.24 0.68
C LYS A 217 -21.83 -4.91 -0.50
N SER A 218 -20.75 -5.69 -0.69
CA SER A 218 -19.72 -5.45 -1.70
C SER A 218 -18.90 -6.71 -1.98
N LEU A 219 -17.79 -6.57 -2.73
CA LEU A 219 -16.84 -7.66 -2.97
C LEU A 219 -16.33 -8.33 -1.68
N ARG A 220 -16.17 -7.57 -0.59
CA ARG A 220 -15.65 -8.07 0.69
C ARG A 220 -16.54 -9.13 1.35
N ASP A 221 -17.83 -9.18 1.00
CA ASP A 221 -18.79 -10.17 1.51
C ASP A 221 -18.84 -11.44 0.63
N LEU A 222 -18.20 -11.46 -0.54
CA LEU A 222 -18.26 -12.58 -1.48
C LEU A 222 -17.39 -13.76 -1.02
N THR A 223 -17.95 -14.97 -1.10
CA THR A 223 -17.32 -16.25 -0.70
C THR A 223 -17.78 -17.35 -1.65
N GLU A 224 -17.26 -18.57 -1.49
CA GLU A 224 -17.71 -19.75 -2.26
C GLU A 224 -19.23 -19.96 -2.26
N LYS A 225 -19.92 -19.59 -1.18
CA LYS A 225 -21.38 -19.72 -1.05
C LYS A 225 -22.14 -18.90 -2.08
N HIS A 226 -21.52 -17.85 -2.60
CA HIS A 226 -22.11 -16.92 -3.55
C HIS A 226 -21.83 -17.30 -5.01
N LEU A 227 -21.02 -18.34 -5.28
CA LEU A 227 -20.74 -18.79 -6.66
C LEU A 227 -22.00 -19.14 -7.47
N PRO A 228 -23.03 -19.82 -6.94
CA PRO A 228 -24.24 -20.11 -7.70
C PRO A 228 -24.98 -18.83 -8.12
N LEU A 229 -25.12 -17.85 -7.22
CA LEU A 229 -25.66 -16.53 -7.50
C LEU A 229 -24.87 -15.82 -8.61
N LEU A 230 -23.53 -15.71 -8.48
CA LEU A 230 -22.68 -15.01 -9.44
C LEU A 230 -22.73 -15.64 -10.84
N LYS A 231 -22.70 -16.98 -10.93
CA LYS A 231 -22.83 -17.73 -12.19
C LYS A 231 -24.22 -17.57 -12.79
N ASN A 232 -25.26 -17.53 -11.97
CA ASN A 232 -26.63 -17.30 -12.41
C ASN A 232 -26.79 -15.91 -13.03
N ILE A 233 -26.27 -14.86 -12.37
CA ILE A 233 -26.26 -13.49 -12.88
C ILE A 233 -25.56 -13.43 -14.25
N GLN A 234 -24.37 -14.03 -14.35
CA GLN A 234 -23.62 -14.04 -15.61
C GLN A 234 -24.40 -14.73 -16.73
N LYS A 235 -24.87 -15.95 -16.48
CA LYS A 235 -25.54 -16.77 -17.49
C LYS A 235 -26.88 -16.17 -17.92
N LYS A 236 -27.82 -15.99 -16.98
CA LYS A 236 -29.17 -15.52 -17.28
C LYS A 236 -29.18 -14.05 -17.73
N GLY A 237 -28.23 -13.25 -17.25
CA GLY A 237 -28.03 -11.88 -17.72
C GLY A 237 -27.66 -11.83 -19.20
N ILE A 238 -26.65 -12.61 -19.62
CA ILE A 238 -26.25 -12.71 -21.03
C ILE A 238 -27.39 -13.23 -21.90
N GLU A 239 -28.07 -14.30 -21.49
CA GLU A 239 -29.20 -14.88 -22.23
C GLU A 239 -30.33 -13.86 -22.43
N SER A 240 -30.68 -13.11 -21.39
CA SER A 240 -31.73 -12.08 -21.44
C SER A 240 -31.34 -10.90 -22.34
N ILE A 241 -30.09 -10.45 -22.27
CA ILE A 241 -29.57 -9.36 -23.11
C ILE A 241 -29.53 -9.78 -24.57
N LYS A 242 -29.06 -11.00 -24.87
CA LYS A 242 -29.05 -11.56 -26.22
C LYS A 242 -30.45 -11.65 -26.79
N SER A 243 -31.41 -12.16 -26.00
CA SER A 243 -32.79 -12.30 -26.45
C SER A 243 -33.48 -10.96 -26.72
N LYS A 244 -33.17 -9.91 -25.96
CA LYS A 244 -33.85 -8.61 -26.06
C LYS A 244 -33.17 -7.62 -27.00
N TYR A 245 -31.84 -7.63 -27.04
CA TYR A 245 -31.03 -6.62 -27.73
C TYR A 245 -30.09 -7.20 -28.81
N GLY A 246 -30.05 -8.52 -28.97
CA GLY A 246 -29.23 -9.17 -30.00
C GLY A 246 -27.73 -9.14 -29.76
N LEU A 247 -27.27 -8.76 -28.55
CA LEU A 247 -25.85 -8.71 -28.20
C LEU A 247 -25.37 -10.04 -27.59
N ASP A 248 -24.25 -10.55 -28.10
CA ASP A 248 -23.58 -11.71 -27.52
C ASP A 248 -22.79 -11.36 -26.26
N GLY A 249 -22.56 -12.34 -25.38
CA GLY A 249 -21.80 -12.15 -24.15
C GLY A 249 -20.38 -11.60 -24.35
N SER A 250 -19.75 -11.91 -25.49
CA SER A 250 -18.42 -11.37 -25.87
C SER A 250 -18.44 -9.88 -26.22
N GLN A 251 -19.62 -9.30 -26.45
CA GLN A 251 -19.82 -7.87 -26.70
C GLN A 251 -20.17 -7.11 -25.43
N LEU A 252 -20.20 -7.78 -24.27
CA LEU A 252 -20.57 -7.19 -22.99
C LEU A 252 -19.37 -7.08 -22.06
N ARG A 253 -19.25 -5.94 -21.38
CA ARG A 253 -18.42 -5.75 -20.20
C ARG A 253 -19.29 -5.96 -18.98
N ILE A 254 -19.06 -7.05 -18.24
CA ILE A 254 -19.85 -7.43 -17.04
C ILE A 254 -18.96 -7.32 -15.80
N TYR A 255 -19.30 -6.44 -14.86
CA TYR A 255 -18.40 -6.05 -13.77
C TYR A 255 -19.11 -5.55 -12.52
N LEU A 256 -18.38 -5.54 -11.41
CA LEU A 256 -18.78 -4.95 -10.12
C LEU A 256 -17.90 -3.73 -9.82
N HIS A 257 -18.41 -2.79 -9.02
CA HIS A 257 -17.62 -1.67 -8.52
C HIS A 257 -17.03 -1.95 -7.13
N TYR A 258 -15.80 -1.47 -6.91
CA TYR A 258 -15.21 -1.32 -5.58
C TYR A 258 -14.50 0.04 -5.46
N GLN A 259 -14.89 0.93 -4.54
CA GLN A 259 -16.09 0.87 -3.71
C GLN A 259 -17.38 1.05 -4.57
N PRO A 260 -18.48 0.36 -4.22
CA PRO A 260 -19.75 0.51 -4.92
C PRO A 260 -20.40 1.87 -4.62
N SER A 261 -21.33 2.31 -5.47
CA SER A 261 -22.08 3.56 -5.23
C SER A 261 -23.12 3.42 -4.12
N PHE A 262 -23.54 2.19 -3.81
CA PHE A 262 -24.43 1.83 -2.70
C PHE A 262 -24.11 0.39 -2.27
N TYR A 263 -24.27 0.09 -0.98
CA TYR A 263 -23.82 -1.17 -0.37
C TYR A 263 -24.90 -2.25 -0.38
N HIS A 264 -25.30 -2.65 -1.59
CA HIS A 264 -26.10 -3.83 -1.89
C HIS A 264 -25.55 -4.40 -3.20
N LEU A 265 -25.19 -5.68 -3.23
CA LEU A 265 -24.48 -6.27 -4.37
C LEU A 265 -25.24 -6.04 -5.68
N HIS A 266 -24.52 -5.48 -6.65
CA HIS A 266 -25.05 -5.25 -7.98
C HIS A 266 -23.96 -5.44 -9.04
N VAL A 267 -24.39 -5.84 -10.23
CA VAL A 267 -23.53 -6.14 -11.37
C VAL A 267 -23.93 -5.25 -12.53
N HIS A 268 -22.95 -4.57 -13.12
CA HIS A 268 -23.12 -3.73 -14.29
C HIS A 268 -22.95 -4.56 -15.56
N PHE A 269 -23.85 -4.36 -16.52
CA PHE A 269 -23.75 -4.92 -17.87
C PHE A 269 -23.71 -3.75 -18.85
N THR A 270 -22.57 -3.55 -19.52
CA THR A 270 -22.41 -2.48 -20.51
C THR A 270 -21.94 -3.03 -21.85
N TYR A 271 -22.33 -2.37 -22.95
CA TYR A 271 -21.75 -2.68 -24.25
C TYR A 271 -20.24 -2.39 -24.25
N ILE A 272 -19.44 -3.27 -24.85
CA ILE A 272 -17.97 -3.20 -24.76
C ILE A 272 -17.40 -1.90 -25.35
N GLN A 273 -18.04 -1.35 -26.38
CA GLN A 273 -17.63 -0.09 -27.02
C GLN A 273 -18.11 1.16 -26.26
N HIS A 274 -19.05 1.00 -25.32
CA HIS A 274 -19.52 2.12 -24.51
C HIS A 274 -18.52 2.45 -23.40
N GLU A 275 -18.07 3.71 -23.35
CA GLU A 275 -17.23 4.27 -22.28
C GLU A 275 -18.07 4.64 -21.04
N ALA A 276 -18.70 3.64 -20.43
CA ALA A 276 -19.52 3.86 -19.24
C ALA A 276 -18.71 4.45 -18.07
N PRO A 277 -19.29 5.32 -17.23
CA PRO A 277 -18.64 5.79 -16.02
C PRO A 277 -18.31 4.63 -15.06
N GLY A 278 -17.06 4.57 -14.58
CA GLY A 278 -16.60 3.59 -13.58
C GLY A 278 -16.02 2.29 -14.13
N ILE A 279 -15.80 2.18 -15.44
CA ILE A 279 -15.22 0.98 -16.09
C ILE A 279 -13.71 0.81 -15.91
N LEU A 280 -13.05 1.79 -15.29
CA LEU A 280 -11.59 1.81 -15.17
C LEU A 280 -11.11 0.82 -14.09
N ALA A 281 -9.87 0.35 -14.22
CA ALA A 281 -9.33 -0.76 -13.44
C ALA A 281 -9.28 -0.49 -11.93
N GLU A 282 -9.18 0.77 -11.53
CA GLU A 282 -9.18 1.20 -10.13
C GLU A 282 -10.56 1.19 -9.47
N ARG A 283 -11.60 0.71 -10.18
CA ARG A 283 -12.95 0.56 -9.65
C ARG A 283 -13.67 -0.68 -10.16
N ALA A 284 -13.52 -1.04 -11.43
CA ALA A 284 -14.26 -2.14 -12.05
C ALA A 284 -13.56 -3.49 -11.88
N HIS A 285 -14.29 -4.48 -11.38
CA HIS A 285 -13.86 -5.86 -11.28
C HIS A 285 -14.73 -6.74 -12.17
N LEU A 286 -14.15 -7.34 -13.22
CA LEU A 286 -14.88 -8.21 -14.14
C LEU A 286 -15.50 -9.39 -13.39
N LEU A 287 -16.79 -9.66 -13.61
CA LEU A 287 -17.52 -10.74 -12.93
C LEU A 287 -16.88 -12.12 -13.17
N SER A 288 -16.35 -12.36 -14.37
CA SER A 288 -15.63 -13.60 -14.70
C SER A 288 -14.39 -13.80 -13.81
N ASN A 289 -13.66 -12.72 -13.54
CA ASN A 289 -12.47 -12.76 -12.68
C ASN A 289 -12.89 -12.92 -11.22
N VAL A 290 -13.98 -12.27 -10.80
CA VAL A 290 -14.54 -12.45 -9.44
C VAL A 290 -14.90 -13.90 -9.17
N ILE A 291 -15.60 -14.54 -10.12
CA ILE A 291 -15.93 -15.97 -10.03
C ILE A 291 -14.65 -16.81 -9.95
N SER A 292 -13.71 -16.62 -10.89
CA SER A 292 -12.47 -17.39 -10.96
C SER A 292 -11.61 -17.24 -9.70
N ASN A 293 -11.54 -16.04 -9.13
CA ASN A 293 -10.79 -15.76 -7.91
C ASN A 293 -11.34 -16.53 -6.70
N ILE A 294 -12.67 -16.60 -6.57
CA ILE A 294 -13.33 -17.33 -5.47
C ILE A 294 -13.19 -18.84 -5.66
N GLU A 295 -13.25 -19.33 -6.91
CA GLU A 295 -12.99 -20.75 -7.22
C GLU A 295 -11.55 -21.17 -6.88
N LEU A 296 -10.58 -20.26 -7.06
CA LEU A 296 -9.19 -20.49 -6.67
C LEU A 296 -8.99 -20.44 -5.15
N LEU A 297 -9.65 -19.51 -4.46
CA LEU A 297 -9.56 -19.33 -3.01
C LEU A 297 -10.94 -18.94 -2.44
N PRO A 298 -11.62 -19.82 -1.67
CA PRO A 298 -12.99 -19.59 -1.19
C PRO A 298 -13.24 -18.28 -0.43
N ASN A 299 -12.19 -17.73 0.21
CA ASN A 299 -12.21 -16.47 0.93
C ASN A 299 -11.23 -15.43 0.36
N TYR A 300 -11.09 -15.41 -0.97
CA TYR A 300 -10.17 -14.52 -1.69
C TYR A 300 -10.35 -13.05 -1.28
N TYR A 301 -11.58 -12.55 -1.35
CA TYR A 301 -11.88 -11.14 -1.13
C TYR A 301 -11.74 -10.69 0.33
N GLN A 302 -11.70 -11.61 1.29
CA GLN A 302 -11.40 -11.28 2.69
C GLN A 302 -9.90 -11.18 2.97
N LYS A 303 -9.04 -11.66 2.06
CA LYS A 303 -7.58 -11.77 2.29
C LYS A 303 -6.74 -10.82 1.44
N ILE A 304 -7.22 -10.45 0.27
CA ILE A 304 -6.43 -9.62 -0.64
C ILE A 304 -6.52 -8.14 -0.30
N THR A 305 -5.52 -7.39 -0.74
CA THR A 305 -5.56 -5.93 -0.81
C THR A 305 -6.39 -5.50 -2.02
N LEU A 306 -7.36 -4.61 -1.82
CA LEU A 306 -8.21 -4.07 -2.87
C LEU A 306 -7.90 -2.58 -3.10
N PRO A 307 -7.33 -2.20 -4.25
CA PRO A 307 -7.15 -0.79 -4.58
C PRO A 307 -8.49 -0.14 -4.90
N PHE A 308 -8.72 1.08 -4.39
CA PHE A 308 -9.84 1.91 -4.83
C PHE A 308 -9.49 3.39 -4.84
N VAL A 309 -10.29 4.18 -5.56
CA VAL A 309 -10.16 5.65 -5.56
C VAL A 309 -11.06 6.28 -4.52
N VAL A 310 -10.47 7.13 -3.68
CA VAL A 310 -11.17 7.98 -2.72
C VAL A 310 -10.92 9.45 -3.04
N ARG A 311 -11.89 10.32 -2.74
CA ARG A 311 -11.82 11.75 -3.00
C ARG A 311 -11.41 12.46 -1.71
N GLU A 312 -10.58 13.51 -1.80
CA GLU A 312 -10.03 14.17 -0.59
C GLU A 312 -11.10 14.81 0.31
N ASN A 313 -12.28 15.11 -0.23
CA ASN A 313 -13.43 15.64 0.50
C ASN A 313 -14.35 14.55 1.06
N ASP A 314 -14.07 13.28 0.80
CA ASP A 314 -14.84 12.14 1.28
C ASP A 314 -14.59 11.92 2.78
N GLY A 315 -15.63 11.56 3.54
CA GLY A 315 -15.51 11.25 4.97
C GLY A 315 -14.56 10.08 5.21
N LEU A 316 -14.58 9.09 4.32
CA LEU A 316 -13.70 7.94 4.37
C LEU A 316 -12.23 8.33 4.20
N PHE A 317 -11.92 9.33 3.35
CA PHE A 317 -10.54 9.78 3.17
C PHE A 317 -9.95 10.31 4.47
N LYS A 318 -10.71 11.10 5.23
CA LYS A 318 -10.27 11.61 6.54
C LYS A 318 -9.99 10.47 7.51
N LYS A 319 -10.85 9.45 7.54
CA LYS A 319 -10.66 8.25 8.38
C LYS A 319 -9.44 7.43 7.97
N LEU A 320 -9.14 7.35 6.69
CA LEU A 320 -7.93 6.69 6.18
C LEU A 320 -6.65 7.49 6.45
N GLN A 321 -6.74 8.80 6.71
CA GLN A 321 -5.61 9.65 7.08
C GLN A 321 -5.30 9.64 8.59
N GLU A 322 -6.24 9.23 9.43
CA GLU A 322 -6.07 9.16 10.88
C GLU A 322 -5.06 8.03 11.22
N ASN A 323 -3.85 8.40 11.63
CA ASN A 323 -2.85 7.45 12.14
C ASN A 323 -2.91 7.39 13.66
N SER A 324 -2.81 6.20 14.25
CA SER A 324 -2.78 6.05 15.71
C SER A 324 -1.34 6.03 16.22
N VAL A 325 -1.01 6.99 17.08
CA VAL A 325 0.24 7.04 17.83
C VAL A 325 0.04 6.33 19.16
N ASN A 326 0.99 5.46 19.51
CA ASN A 326 1.06 4.84 20.82
C ASN A 326 2.04 5.64 21.69
N VAL A 327 1.59 6.04 22.88
CA VAL A 327 2.42 6.72 23.87
C VAL A 327 2.63 5.80 25.06
N LEU A 328 3.86 5.76 25.55
CA LEU A 328 4.27 5.00 26.72
C LEU A 328 5.22 5.85 27.56
N ILE A 329 4.91 5.97 28.85
CA ILE A 329 5.63 6.84 29.78
C ILE A 329 5.88 6.06 31.06
N ASN A 330 7.13 5.99 31.48
CA ASN A 330 7.51 5.39 32.76
C ASN A 330 7.42 6.44 33.86
N LEU A 331 6.80 6.08 34.99
CA LEU A 331 6.70 6.93 36.17
C LEU A 331 7.84 6.59 37.13
N PHE A 332 8.56 7.60 37.60
CA PHE A 332 9.63 7.43 38.59
C PHE A 332 9.11 7.34 40.04
N SER A 333 7.91 7.86 40.28
CA SER A 333 7.16 7.77 41.53
C SER A 333 5.69 7.47 41.20
N GLY A 334 5.07 6.56 41.94
CA GLY A 334 3.65 6.27 41.75
C GLY A 334 2.77 7.49 42.02
N SER A 335 1.74 7.66 41.20
CA SER A 335 0.75 8.74 41.32
C SER A 335 -0.66 8.15 41.35
N GLU A 336 -1.50 8.67 42.24
CA GLU A 336 -2.88 8.21 42.40
C GLU A 336 -3.82 8.86 41.37
N ASN A 337 -3.49 10.07 40.89
CA ASN A 337 -4.27 10.78 39.88
C ASN A 337 -3.38 11.21 38.71
N VAL A 338 -3.70 10.71 37.51
CA VAL A 338 -3.07 11.11 36.25
C VAL A 338 -4.14 11.61 35.29
N GLU A 339 -4.02 12.87 34.85
CA GLU A 339 -4.84 13.48 33.81
C GLU A 339 -4.01 13.69 32.54
N ILE A 340 -4.61 13.45 31.38
CA ILE A 340 -3.96 13.56 30.06
C ILE A 340 -4.78 14.50 29.20
N THR A 341 -4.15 15.58 28.74
CA THR A 341 -4.78 16.58 27.88
C THR A 341 -4.07 16.64 26.54
N LEU A 342 -4.80 16.51 25.44
CA LEU A 342 -4.25 16.59 24.09
C LEU A 342 -4.46 17.99 23.50
N SER A 343 -3.42 18.54 22.88
CA SER A 343 -3.45 19.78 22.07
C SER A 343 -2.93 19.48 20.67
N GLU A 344 -3.11 20.37 19.70
CA GLU A 344 -2.76 20.10 18.28
C GLU A 344 -1.29 19.66 18.09
N ASP A 345 -0.33 20.23 18.83
CA ASP A 345 1.10 19.97 18.64
C ASP A 345 1.78 19.36 19.89
N SER A 346 1.03 19.07 20.94
CA SER A 346 1.58 18.56 22.21
C SER A 346 0.53 17.82 23.00
N PHE A 347 0.98 16.98 23.93
CA PHE A 347 0.12 16.48 24.99
C PHE A 347 0.72 16.81 26.35
N GLN A 348 -0.16 16.99 27.32
CA GLN A 348 0.18 17.33 28.69
C GLN A 348 -0.26 16.20 29.60
N ILE A 349 0.59 15.90 30.59
CA ILE A 349 0.31 14.92 31.63
C ILE A 349 0.43 15.61 32.96
N ILE A 350 -0.63 15.51 33.74
CA ILE A 350 -0.74 16.08 35.08
C ILE A 350 -0.80 14.90 36.04
N ALA A 351 0.28 14.68 36.78
CA ALA A 351 0.39 13.63 37.78
C ALA A 351 0.53 14.28 39.16
N ASP A 352 -0.52 14.16 39.98
CA ASP A 352 -0.67 14.81 41.30
C ASP A 352 -0.48 16.34 41.26
N THR A 353 0.75 16.83 41.43
CA THR A 353 1.12 18.26 41.39
C THR A 353 2.17 18.61 40.33
N GLN A 354 2.65 17.61 39.58
CA GLN A 354 3.62 17.78 38.51
C GLN A 354 2.92 17.76 37.16
N THR A 355 3.29 18.72 36.33
CA THR A 355 2.75 18.87 34.99
C THR A 355 3.89 18.84 34.00
N GLU A 356 3.88 17.85 33.12
CA GLU A 356 4.85 17.69 32.04
C GLU A 356 4.15 17.85 30.70
N THR A 357 4.71 18.71 29.84
CA THR A 357 4.19 18.96 28.49
C THR A 357 5.18 18.41 27.47
N ILE A 358 4.74 17.46 26.65
CA ILE A 358 5.56 16.84 25.62
C ILE A 358 5.14 17.37 24.25
N CYS A 359 6.02 18.18 23.65
CA CYS A 359 5.83 18.73 22.31
C CYS A 359 6.11 17.68 21.24
N CYS A 360 5.09 17.30 20.47
CA CYS A 360 5.22 16.27 19.44
C CYS A 360 5.66 16.92 18.12
N LYS A 361 6.98 17.03 17.90
CA LYS A 361 7.53 17.56 16.64
C LYS A 361 7.01 16.72 15.46
N ASN A 362 6.48 17.39 14.44
CA ASN A 362 5.97 16.79 13.19
C ASN A 362 4.69 15.92 13.32
N LEU A 363 3.97 15.99 14.44
CA LEU A 363 2.68 15.31 14.62
C LEU A 363 1.59 16.33 14.91
N LYS A 364 0.49 16.28 14.15
CA LYS A 364 -0.73 17.04 14.45
C LYS A 364 -1.74 16.15 15.13
N ILE A 365 -1.91 16.30 16.43
CA ILE A 365 -2.76 15.47 17.28
C ILE A 365 -4.23 15.89 17.14
N VAL A 366 -5.12 14.91 17.08
CA VAL A 366 -6.57 15.13 17.18
C VAL A 366 -6.94 15.23 18.66
N ALA A 367 -7.32 16.43 19.14
CA ALA A 367 -7.51 16.73 20.56
C ALA A 367 -8.47 15.77 21.33
N ASN A 368 -9.43 15.14 20.66
CA ASN A 368 -10.42 14.25 21.28
C ASN A 368 -10.24 12.77 20.89
N SER A 369 -9.03 12.36 20.55
CA SER A 369 -8.74 11.01 20.05
C SER A 369 -8.11 10.08 21.09
N LEU A 370 -8.06 10.50 22.36
CA LEU A 370 -7.49 9.72 23.44
C LEU A 370 -8.22 8.38 23.57
N SER A 371 -7.47 7.28 23.55
CA SER A 371 -8.02 5.93 23.67
C SER A 371 -7.02 4.98 24.32
N SER A 372 -7.49 3.79 24.74
CA SER A 372 -6.66 2.72 25.32
C SER A 372 -5.78 3.19 26.50
N VAL A 373 -6.31 4.09 27.32
CA VAL A 373 -5.58 4.65 28.47
C VAL A 373 -5.42 3.57 29.54
N VAL A 374 -4.18 3.33 29.95
CA VAL A 374 -3.80 2.47 31.06
C VAL A 374 -2.89 3.28 31.96
N ILE A 375 -3.26 3.41 33.23
CA ILE A 375 -2.51 4.12 34.26
C ILE A 375 -2.17 3.10 35.35
N THR A 376 -0.91 3.03 35.74
CA THR A 376 -0.40 2.18 36.82
C THR A 376 0.54 2.98 37.70
N GLU A 377 0.99 2.42 38.83
CA GLU A 377 1.99 3.04 39.70
C GLU A 377 3.36 3.25 39.02
N SER A 378 3.65 2.54 37.91
CA SER A 378 4.99 2.53 37.29
C SER A 378 5.01 3.03 35.85
N TYR A 379 3.85 3.13 35.19
CA TYR A 379 3.76 3.62 33.82
C TYR A 379 2.35 4.09 33.46
N VAL A 380 2.30 4.94 32.43
CA VAL A 380 1.10 5.39 31.74
C VAL A 380 1.24 5.03 30.27
N SER A 381 0.20 4.45 29.67
CA SER A 381 0.14 4.19 28.22
C SER A 381 -1.19 4.61 27.65
N PHE A 382 -1.19 5.22 26.48
CA PHE A 382 -2.41 5.64 25.79
C PHE A 382 -2.18 5.76 24.29
N ARG A 383 -3.25 5.99 23.55
CA ARG A 383 -3.22 6.24 22.12
C ARG A 383 -3.92 7.55 21.79
N PHE A 384 -3.45 8.23 20.77
CA PHE A 384 -4.18 9.32 20.12
C PHE A 384 -4.04 9.21 18.61
N ALA A 385 -4.98 9.80 17.88
CA ALA A 385 -4.95 9.93 16.44
C ALA A 385 -4.21 11.20 16.01
N THR A 386 -3.55 11.14 14.86
CA THR A 386 -2.92 12.29 14.22
C THR A 386 -3.46 12.54 12.82
N VAL A 387 -3.41 13.80 12.38
CA VAL A 387 -3.75 14.24 11.01
C VAL A 387 -2.45 14.52 10.27
N ASN A 388 -1.90 13.54 9.56
CA ASN A 388 -0.58 13.71 8.93
C ASN A 388 -0.63 14.54 7.63
N ASN A 389 0.46 15.28 7.36
CA ASN A 389 0.80 15.74 6.01
C ASN A 389 1.40 14.57 5.21
N LEU A 390 0.95 14.39 3.98
CA LEU A 390 1.17 13.22 3.09
C LEU A 390 2.63 12.78 2.84
N ASP A 391 3.62 13.62 3.14
CA ASP A 391 5.02 13.37 2.82
C ASP A 391 5.86 12.91 4.02
N ASP A 392 5.31 13.02 5.24
CA ASP A 392 6.01 12.74 6.47
C ASP A 392 5.27 11.64 7.22
N TRP A 393 5.96 10.52 7.48
CA TRP A 393 5.58 9.43 8.40
C TRP A 393 4.54 8.44 7.86
N GLY A 394 5.02 7.25 7.47
CA GLY A 394 4.22 6.04 7.34
C GLY A 394 2.94 6.18 6.50
N SER A 395 2.96 6.98 5.44
CA SER A 395 1.82 6.99 4.52
C SER A 395 1.71 5.63 3.84
N PHE A 396 0.50 5.23 3.44
CA PHE A 396 0.23 4.09 2.55
C PHE A 396 1.16 4.03 1.31
N LYS A 397 1.89 5.10 0.96
CA LYS A 397 2.98 5.05 -0.04
C LYS A 397 4.20 4.22 0.39
N ALA A 398 4.36 3.86 1.66
CA ALA A 398 5.40 2.94 2.13
C ALA A 398 5.03 1.47 1.89
N GLU A 399 3.74 1.18 1.62
CA GLU A 399 3.25 -0.13 1.19
C GLU A 399 3.00 -0.23 -0.32
N LEU A 400 3.24 0.86 -1.08
CA LEU A 400 3.65 0.62 -2.45
C LEU A 400 4.94 -0.18 -2.30
N LEU A 401 4.96 -1.43 -2.76
CA LEU A 401 6.16 -2.07 -3.27
C LEU A 401 6.76 -1.07 -4.23
N ARG A 402 7.57 -0.16 -3.70
CA ARG A 402 8.55 0.55 -4.47
C ARG A 402 9.51 -0.56 -4.86
N THR A 403 9.17 -1.26 -5.94
CA THR A 403 9.98 -1.21 -7.16
C THR A 403 10.16 0.25 -7.59
N LEU A 404 10.62 1.12 -6.68
CA LEU A 404 11.89 1.74 -6.96
C LEU A 404 12.75 0.54 -7.37
N GLN A 405 12.99 0.44 -8.67
CA GLN A 405 14.38 0.55 -9.08
C GLN A 405 14.97 1.73 -8.28
N SER A 406 15.23 1.53 -6.97
CA SER A 406 16.53 1.85 -6.49
C SER A 406 17.31 1.04 -7.50
N THR A 407 18.04 1.74 -8.38
CA THR A 407 19.33 1.20 -8.79
C THR A 407 19.76 0.38 -7.59
N PRO A 408 19.80 -0.97 -7.67
CA PRO A 408 20.16 -1.76 -6.52
C PRO A 408 21.33 -0.99 -5.97
N LYS A 409 21.26 -0.52 -4.70
CA LYS A 409 22.50 -0.11 -4.04
C LYS A 409 23.24 -1.43 -4.11
N THR A 410 24.03 -1.59 -5.17
CA THR A 410 24.51 -2.87 -5.71
C THR A 410 25.11 -3.50 -4.50
N SER A 411 24.42 -4.51 -3.91
CA SER A 411 24.67 -5.04 -2.56
C SER A 411 26.01 -4.51 -2.10
N ALA A 412 25.98 -3.31 -1.51
CA ALA A 412 27.20 -2.55 -1.39
C ALA A 412 27.83 -3.09 -0.13
N THR A 413 28.26 -4.36 -0.20
CA THR A 413 29.24 -4.95 0.67
C THR A 413 30.25 -3.85 0.81
N ARG A 414 30.28 -3.22 1.99
CA ARG A 414 31.12 -2.07 2.28
C ARG A 414 32.47 -2.39 1.64
N ALA A 415 32.87 -1.57 0.64
CA ALA A 415 34.04 -1.88 -0.16
C ALA A 415 35.17 -2.24 0.81
N ALA A 416 35.80 -3.40 0.62
CA ALA A 416 36.88 -3.80 1.51
C ALA A 416 37.80 -2.61 1.69
N PHE A 417 38.10 -2.24 2.93
CA PHE A 417 39.14 -1.26 3.20
C PHE A 417 40.53 -1.78 2.75
N LEU A 418 40.57 -3.01 2.25
CA LEU A 418 41.70 -3.66 1.61
C LEU A 418 41.76 -3.25 0.14
N THR A 419 42.90 -2.72 -0.28
CA THR A 419 43.19 -2.32 -1.65
C THR A 419 44.23 -3.23 -2.26
N LYS A 420 44.05 -3.52 -3.56
CA LYS A 420 44.96 -4.40 -4.30
C LYS A 420 46.36 -3.80 -4.32
N SER A 421 47.37 -4.65 -4.13
CA SER A 421 48.78 -4.28 -4.15
C SER A 421 49.27 -3.37 -3.02
N GLU A 422 48.47 -3.07 -2.00
CA GLU A 422 48.96 -2.46 -0.75
C GLU A 422 49.55 -3.52 0.20
N ILE A 423 50.48 -3.10 1.06
CA ILE A 423 51.17 -3.98 2.01
C ILE A 423 50.54 -3.84 3.39
N TYR A 424 49.97 -4.93 3.88
CA TYR A 424 49.33 -4.98 5.19
C TYR A 424 50.16 -5.77 6.20
N ASN A 425 50.10 -5.33 7.46
CA ASN A 425 50.46 -6.14 8.62
C ASN A 425 49.20 -6.41 9.45
N ILE A 426 48.84 -7.68 9.63
CA ILE A 426 47.66 -8.08 10.40
C ILE A 426 48.06 -8.18 11.86
N GLN A 427 47.34 -7.49 12.75
CA GLN A 427 47.63 -7.43 14.18
C GLN A 427 46.40 -7.82 15.02
N CYS A 428 46.63 -8.35 16.21
CA CYS A 428 45.58 -8.53 17.20
C CYS A 428 45.06 -7.16 17.67
N LYS A 429 43.75 -6.90 17.58
CA LYS A 429 43.18 -5.61 18.00
C LYS A 429 43.39 -5.30 19.48
N ASN A 430 43.45 -6.32 20.33
CA ASN A 430 43.57 -6.14 21.78
C ASN A 430 45.00 -5.81 22.25
N CYS A 431 46.03 -6.48 21.71
CA CYS A 431 47.41 -6.33 22.19
C CYS A 431 48.43 -5.91 21.13
N LEU A 432 47.97 -5.68 19.90
CA LEU A 432 48.76 -5.27 18.74
C LEU A 432 49.89 -6.24 18.35
N GLN A 433 49.84 -7.49 18.82
CA GLN A 433 50.75 -8.54 18.39
C GLN A 433 50.56 -8.80 16.89
N ASN A 434 51.65 -8.77 16.13
CA ASN A 434 51.64 -9.14 14.72
C ASN A 434 51.19 -10.60 14.56
N LEU A 435 50.12 -10.80 13.80
CA LEU A 435 49.57 -12.07 13.40
C LEU A 435 50.05 -12.46 11.99
N SER A 436 50.58 -11.53 11.20
CA SER A 436 51.22 -11.85 9.92
C SER A 436 52.54 -11.11 9.79
N ASP A 437 53.37 -11.58 8.85
CA ASP A 437 54.40 -10.72 8.26
C ASP A 437 53.76 -9.68 7.33
N ARG A 438 54.57 -8.95 6.54
CA ARG A 438 54.05 -8.02 5.53
C ARG A 438 53.42 -8.83 4.39
N VAL A 439 52.11 -8.64 4.17
CA VAL A 439 51.32 -9.37 3.17
C VAL A 439 50.78 -8.40 2.16
N GLN A 440 50.86 -8.77 0.88
CA GLN A 440 50.28 -8.02 -0.23
C GLN A 440 49.25 -8.91 -0.93
N PHE A 441 48.02 -8.42 -1.09
CA PHE A 441 46.95 -9.19 -1.73
C PHE A 441 46.85 -8.86 -3.22
N GLU A 442 46.87 -9.90 -4.06
CA GLU A 442 46.68 -9.78 -5.52
C GLU A 442 45.21 -9.89 -5.92
N ARG A 443 44.43 -10.68 -5.17
CA ARG A 443 42.99 -10.88 -5.39
C ARG A 443 42.22 -10.61 -4.10
N ILE A 444 41.29 -9.66 -4.18
CA ILE A 444 40.41 -9.25 -3.08
C ILE A 444 38.98 -9.45 -3.61
N LEU A 445 38.31 -10.51 -3.16
CA LEU A 445 37.01 -10.93 -3.70
C LEU A 445 35.94 -10.98 -2.61
N PRO A 446 34.71 -10.54 -2.88
CA PRO A 446 33.62 -10.73 -1.93
C PRO A 446 33.27 -12.22 -1.79
N LEU A 447 32.91 -12.63 -0.58
CA LEU A 447 32.33 -13.94 -0.30
C LEU A 447 30.81 -13.87 -0.50
N PRO A 448 30.19 -14.92 -1.06
CA PRO A 448 28.75 -15.06 -1.03
C PRO A 448 28.24 -15.15 0.41
N SER A 449 26.95 -14.85 0.61
CA SER A 449 26.29 -14.99 1.91
C SER A 449 26.44 -16.43 2.44
N GLU A 450 26.60 -16.60 3.75
CA GLU A 450 26.66 -17.94 4.37
C GLU A 450 25.33 -18.72 4.18
N ASN A 451 24.23 -18.04 3.84
CA ASN A 451 22.92 -18.61 3.54
C ASN A 451 22.67 -18.85 2.03
N SER A 452 23.67 -18.62 1.18
CA SER A 452 23.54 -18.89 -0.25
C SER A 452 23.75 -20.39 -0.53
N GLU A 453 22.76 -21.06 -1.12
CA GLU A 453 22.95 -22.43 -1.57
C GLU A 453 23.72 -22.43 -2.89
N PRO A 454 24.67 -23.36 -3.11
CA PRO A 454 25.35 -23.48 -4.41
C PRO A 454 24.37 -23.57 -5.58
N ASN A 455 23.21 -24.20 -5.38
CA ASN A 455 22.15 -24.33 -6.40
C ASN A 455 21.52 -22.99 -6.80
N ASP A 456 21.61 -21.94 -5.96
CA ASP A 456 21.11 -20.60 -6.30
C ASP A 456 21.97 -19.91 -7.36
N TRP A 457 23.21 -20.38 -7.58
CA TRP A 457 24.21 -19.75 -8.45
C TRP A 457 24.40 -20.49 -9.77
N PHE A 458 23.94 -21.75 -9.85
CA PHE A 458 24.10 -22.58 -11.04
C PHE A 458 22.73 -22.94 -11.61
N CYS A 459 22.47 -22.55 -12.87
CA CYS A 459 21.20 -22.84 -13.55
C CYS A 459 20.97 -24.34 -13.83
N HIS A 460 21.95 -25.20 -13.53
CA HIS A 460 21.91 -26.66 -13.66
C HIS A 460 22.90 -27.31 -12.69
N GLY A 461 22.56 -28.49 -12.16
CA GLY A 461 23.46 -29.25 -11.29
C GLY A 461 24.66 -29.78 -12.08
N HIS A 462 25.86 -29.29 -11.77
CA HIS A 462 27.10 -29.87 -12.31
C HIS A 462 27.35 -31.25 -11.66
N CYS A 463 27.71 -32.24 -12.48
CA CYS A 463 27.74 -33.68 -12.16
C CYS A 463 28.79 -34.14 -11.13
N GLU A 464 29.22 -33.29 -10.20
CA GLU A 464 29.96 -33.70 -9.00
C GLU A 464 29.40 -32.93 -7.81
N ASN A 465 28.82 -33.62 -6.83
CA ASN A 465 28.36 -33.08 -5.53
C ASN A 465 29.50 -32.51 -4.65
N LYS A 466 30.60 -32.03 -5.24
CA LYS A 466 31.68 -31.33 -4.55
C LYS A 466 31.38 -29.85 -4.63
N VAL A 467 30.68 -29.33 -3.62
CA VAL A 467 30.68 -27.90 -3.33
C VAL A 467 32.14 -27.45 -3.26
N SER A 468 32.59 -26.63 -4.20
CA SER A 468 33.95 -26.10 -4.20
C SER A 468 34.13 -25.24 -2.96
N VAL A 469 34.86 -25.74 -1.96
CA VAL A 469 35.22 -24.95 -0.77
C VAL A 469 36.00 -23.72 -1.26
N LEU A 470 35.49 -22.52 -0.99
CA LEU A 470 36.14 -21.26 -1.35
C LEU A 470 37.41 -21.09 -0.49
N SER A 471 38.52 -21.66 -0.95
CA SER A 471 39.81 -21.62 -0.27
C SER A 471 40.73 -20.55 -0.88
N PRO A 472 41.02 -19.45 -0.16
CA PRO A 472 41.97 -18.44 -0.63
C PRO A 472 43.39 -19.02 -0.70
N LYS A 473 44.13 -18.65 -1.76
CA LYS A 473 45.59 -18.82 -1.83
C LYS A 473 46.29 -17.83 -0.91
N GLU A 474 47.61 -17.95 -0.76
CA GLU A 474 48.41 -17.11 0.13
C GLU A 474 48.37 -15.60 -0.20
N LEU A 475 48.11 -15.25 -1.47
CA LEU A 475 47.96 -13.85 -1.93
C LEU A 475 46.50 -13.45 -2.18
N ASP A 476 45.55 -14.28 -1.75
CA ASP A 476 44.13 -14.02 -1.86
C ASP A 476 43.52 -13.64 -0.50
N VAL A 477 42.54 -12.75 -0.52
CA VAL A 477 41.63 -12.53 0.61
C VAL A 477 40.19 -12.52 0.09
N PHE A 478 39.36 -13.34 0.71
CA PHE A 478 37.92 -13.35 0.43
C PHE A 478 37.19 -12.70 1.60
N TYR A 479 36.27 -11.77 1.37
CA TYR A 479 35.72 -10.94 2.45
C TYR A 479 34.20 -10.78 2.40
N THR A 480 33.58 -10.56 3.56
CA THR A 480 32.22 -10.03 3.70
C THR A 480 32.30 -8.62 4.31
N THR A 481 31.16 -8.03 4.66
CA THR A 481 31.10 -6.77 5.40
C THR A 481 31.77 -6.82 6.77
N CYS A 482 31.80 -7.98 7.44
CA CYS A 482 32.24 -8.09 8.84
C CYS A 482 33.47 -8.98 9.05
N TYR A 483 33.83 -9.83 8.09
CA TYR A 483 34.93 -10.78 8.24
C TYR A 483 35.66 -11.07 6.93
N CYS A 484 36.80 -11.75 7.04
CA CYS A 484 37.55 -12.25 5.89
C CYS A 484 38.01 -13.69 6.10
N HIS A 485 38.19 -14.41 5.00
CA HIS A 485 38.88 -15.68 4.90
C HIS A 485 40.28 -15.45 4.36
N LEU A 486 41.26 -16.03 5.05
CA LEU A 486 42.68 -16.00 4.69
C LEU A 486 43.25 -17.41 4.67
N ASN A 487 44.31 -17.60 3.89
CA ASN A 487 45.08 -18.82 3.97
C ASN A 487 45.84 -18.88 5.31
N LYS A 488 45.76 -20.01 6.01
CA LYS A 488 46.36 -20.21 7.33
C LYS A 488 47.87 -19.94 7.33
N LYS A 489 48.58 -20.19 6.23
CA LYS A 489 50.05 -19.98 6.14
C LYS A 489 50.46 -18.51 6.18
N VAL A 490 49.53 -17.60 5.87
CA VAL A 490 49.75 -16.14 5.85
C VAL A 490 49.76 -15.56 7.26
N VAL A 491 49.17 -16.27 8.22
CA VAL A 491 48.98 -15.80 9.58
C VAL A 491 49.53 -16.80 10.61
N GLY A 492 49.94 -16.30 11.77
CA GLY A 492 50.51 -17.06 12.86
C GLY A 492 50.32 -16.33 14.19
N ASN A 493 51.13 -16.68 15.20
CA ASN A 493 51.05 -16.09 16.55
C ASN A 493 49.65 -16.19 17.20
N PHE A 494 48.89 -17.22 16.84
CA PHE A 494 47.66 -17.63 17.50
C PHE A 494 47.78 -19.06 18.04
N VAL A 495 46.88 -19.40 18.98
CA VAL A 495 46.67 -20.75 19.49
C VAL A 495 45.36 -21.25 18.91
N GLU A 496 45.40 -22.46 18.34
CA GLU A 496 44.23 -23.16 17.82
C GLU A 496 43.71 -24.15 18.86
N SER A 497 42.41 -24.12 19.12
CA SER A 497 41.73 -25.07 19.99
C SER A 497 40.43 -25.51 19.32
N ASP A 498 40.43 -26.71 18.76
CA ASP A 498 39.36 -27.21 17.89
C ASP A 498 39.11 -26.24 16.71
N LYS A 499 37.95 -25.58 16.65
CA LYS A 499 37.65 -24.57 15.62
C LYS A 499 38.02 -23.14 16.02
N LEU A 500 38.49 -22.91 17.25
CA LEU A 500 38.67 -21.57 17.80
C LEU A 500 40.11 -21.06 17.65
N LEU A 501 40.27 -19.80 17.24
CA LEU A 501 41.56 -19.11 17.13
C LEU A 501 41.66 -17.98 18.17
N VAL A 502 42.68 -18.05 19.04
CA VAL A 502 42.96 -17.02 20.05
C VAL A 502 44.38 -16.49 19.94
N CYS A 503 44.61 -15.22 20.30
CA CYS A 503 45.94 -14.63 20.26
C CYS A 503 46.91 -15.33 21.23
N LYS A 504 48.11 -15.69 20.78
CA LYS A 504 49.12 -16.35 21.62
C LYS A 504 49.63 -15.47 22.78
N ARG A 505 49.53 -14.14 22.65
CA ARG A 505 50.02 -13.17 23.64
C ARG A 505 48.98 -12.82 24.71
N CYS A 506 47.76 -12.44 24.30
CA CYS A 506 46.73 -11.94 25.22
C CYS A 506 45.51 -12.85 25.33
N PHE A 507 45.48 -13.99 24.63
CA PHE A 507 44.37 -14.95 24.60
C PHE A 507 43.03 -14.36 24.14
N SER A 508 43.03 -13.19 23.52
CA SER A 508 41.84 -12.59 22.92
C SER A 508 41.33 -13.43 21.75
N TRP A 509 40.01 -13.54 21.62
CA TRP A 509 39.33 -14.26 20.53
C TRP A 509 39.59 -13.54 19.20
N LEU A 510 40.19 -14.23 18.23
CA LEU A 510 40.52 -13.67 16.92
C LEU A 510 39.52 -14.12 15.86
N GLY A 511 39.15 -15.40 15.87
CA GLY A 511 38.23 -15.94 14.90
C GLY A 511 38.15 -17.46 14.92
N GLN A 512 37.92 -18.07 13.77
CA GLN A 512 37.63 -19.51 13.66
C GLN A 512 38.38 -20.17 12.51
N LEU A 513 38.65 -21.46 12.65
CA LEU A 513 39.15 -22.32 11.59
C LEU A 513 37.95 -22.86 10.78
N LYS A 514 37.84 -22.49 9.49
CA LYS A 514 36.77 -22.98 8.61
C LYS A 514 37.14 -24.29 7.92
N SER A 515 38.42 -24.48 7.60
CA SER A 515 39.00 -25.75 7.12
C SER A 515 40.48 -25.81 7.51
N ALA A 516 41.15 -26.94 7.28
CA ALA A 516 42.57 -27.13 7.65
C ALA A 516 43.50 -25.98 7.18
N GLU A 517 43.19 -25.37 6.04
CA GLU A 517 44.01 -24.32 5.40
C GLU A 517 43.38 -22.92 5.46
N VAL A 518 42.16 -22.75 5.99
CA VAL A 518 41.41 -21.47 5.91
C VAL A 518 41.02 -20.98 7.29
N VAL A 519 41.45 -19.76 7.61
CA VAL A 519 41.07 -19.04 8.84
C VAL A 519 40.05 -17.95 8.52
N LYS A 520 39.05 -17.78 9.39
CA LYS A 520 38.07 -16.70 9.37
C LYS A 520 38.41 -15.72 10.48
N PHE A 521 38.73 -14.47 10.13
CA PHE A 521 38.94 -13.38 11.08
C PHE A 521 37.87 -12.30 10.89
N TRP A 522 37.36 -11.78 12.00
CA TRP A 522 36.40 -10.68 11.99
C TRP A 522 37.15 -9.35 12.02
N PHE A 523 36.69 -8.36 11.25
CA PHE A 523 37.34 -7.05 11.21
C PHE A 523 37.26 -6.28 12.53
N ASN A 524 36.36 -6.68 13.43
CA ASN A 524 36.28 -6.13 14.78
C ASN A 524 37.22 -6.79 15.80
N THR A 525 37.99 -7.83 15.42
CA THR A 525 38.91 -8.57 16.31
C THR A 525 40.37 -8.47 15.89
N VAL A 526 40.64 -8.16 14.62
CA VAL A 526 41.97 -7.92 14.07
C VAL A 526 42.08 -6.52 13.46
N VAL A 527 43.31 -6.03 13.31
CA VAL A 527 43.63 -4.76 12.68
C VAL A 527 44.50 -5.03 11.46
N PHE A 528 44.12 -4.49 10.31
CA PHE A 528 44.97 -4.46 9.11
C PHE A 528 45.68 -3.13 9.08
N LYS A 529 47.01 -3.15 9.21
CA LYS A 529 47.84 -1.93 9.24
C LYS A 529 48.55 -1.72 7.90
N ASP A 530 48.33 -0.58 7.27
CA ASP A 530 49.01 -0.10 6.06
C ASP A 530 49.79 1.18 6.40
N GLY A 531 51.11 1.07 6.51
CA GLY A 531 51.96 2.16 7.01
C GLY A 531 51.49 2.64 8.40
N ASP A 532 51.01 3.88 8.47
CA ASP A 532 50.45 4.48 9.70
C ASP A 532 48.93 4.32 9.82
N LYS A 533 48.24 3.85 8.77
CA LYS A 533 46.79 3.65 8.78
C LYS A 533 46.43 2.30 9.40
N SER A 534 45.40 2.29 10.24
CA SER A 534 44.87 1.08 10.87
C SER A 534 43.42 0.89 10.45
N HIS A 535 43.11 -0.28 9.91
CA HIS A 535 41.78 -0.62 9.43
C HIS A 535 41.16 -1.72 10.31
N PHE A 536 40.02 -1.40 10.92
CA PHE A 536 39.22 -2.30 11.76
C PHE A 536 37.78 -1.77 11.85
N THR A 537 36.86 -2.57 12.35
CA THR A 537 35.43 -2.21 12.52
C THR A 537 34.97 -2.23 13.98
N SER A 538 33.79 -1.66 14.20
CA SER A 538 33.05 -1.68 15.46
C SER A 538 32.18 -2.94 15.53
N PRO A 539 32.17 -3.72 16.63
CA PRO A 539 31.35 -4.91 16.74
C PRO A 539 29.84 -4.64 16.57
N LEU A 540 29.32 -3.55 17.14
CA LEU A 540 27.90 -3.25 17.05
C LEU A 540 27.50 -2.83 15.62
N ASP A 541 28.30 -1.98 14.99
CA ASP A 541 28.05 -1.53 13.61
C ASP A 541 28.10 -2.71 12.63
N ASP A 542 29.02 -3.65 12.84
CA ASP A 542 29.10 -4.89 12.05
C ASP A 542 27.80 -5.70 12.14
N VAL A 543 27.22 -5.84 13.35
CA VAL A 543 25.94 -6.55 13.51
C VAL A 543 24.81 -5.80 12.81
N PHE A 544 24.77 -4.47 12.90
CA PHE A 544 23.72 -3.68 12.27
C PHE A 544 23.79 -3.74 10.75
N ILE A 545 24.98 -3.62 10.17
CA ILE A 545 25.19 -3.79 8.72
C ILE A 545 24.75 -5.19 8.29
N LEU A 546 25.16 -6.23 9.02
CA LEU A 546 24.78 -7.60 8.74
C LEU A 546 23.25 -7.77 8.75
N LEU A 547 22.56 -7.26 9.77
CA LEU A 547 21.11 -7.33 9.88
C LEU A 547 20.41 -6.51 8.78
N GLU A 548 20.93 -5.33 8.44
CA GLU A 548 20.38 -4.50 7.36
C GLU A 548 20.47 -5.23 6.02
N GLU A 549 21.62 -5.83 5.69
CA GLU A 549 21.82 -6.62 4.48
C GLU A 549 20.82 -7.78 4.41
N MET A 550 20.64 -8.52 5.51
CA MET A 550 19.69 -9.62 5.58
C MET A 550 18.24 -9.15 5.40
N LEU A 551 17.83 -8.11 6.12
CA LEU A 551 16.45 -7.62 6.11
C LEU A 551 16.06 -6.93 4.80
N SER A 552 17.03 -6.41 4.05
CA SER A 552 16.82 -5.77 2.75
C SER A 552 16.27 -6.73 1.68
N SER A 553 16.59 -8.02 1.81
CA SER A 553 16.18 -9.06 0.87
C SER A 553 14.81 -9.69 1.19
N VAL A 554 14.29 -9.47 2.40
CA VAL A 554 13.07 -10.13 2.86
C VAL A 554 11.84 -9.27 2.54
N LEU A 555 10.83 -9.85 1.91
CA LEU A 555 9.61 -9.13 1.52
C LEU A 555 8.62 -8.95 2.68
N PHE A 556 8.63 -9.83 3.68
CA PHE A 556 7.70 -9.79 4.80
C PHE A 556 8.19 -8.90 5.94
N ASN A 557 7.27 -8.24 6.65
CA ASN A 557 7.60 -7.35 7.77
C ASN A 557 8.19 -8.11 8.97
N SER A 558 7.76 -9.35 9.19
CA SER A 558 8.30 -10.21 10.24
C SER A 558 9.37 -11.17 9.70
N THR A 559 10.48 -11.32 10.41
CA THR A 559 11.60 -12.19 10.01
C THR A 559 12.31 -12.72 11.24
N LYS A 560 12.71 -13.99 11.22
CA LYS A 560 13.52 -14.60 12.28
C LYS A 560 14.98 -14.69 11.83
N VAL A 561 15.89 -14.23 12.68
CA VAL A 561 17.33 -14.27 12.47
C VAL A 561 17.97 -14.92 13.68
N MET A 562 18.87 -15.87 13.43
CA MET A 562 19.64 -16.54 14.47
C MET A 562 21.12 -16.17 14.33
N LEU A 563 21.66 -15.49 15.34
CA LEU A 563 23.08 -15.13 15.39
C LEU A 563 23.83 -16.15 16.24
N CYS A 564 24.81 -16.82 15.65
CA CYS A 564 25.55 -17.93 16.23
C CYS A 564 26.98 -17.52 16.57
N CYS A 565 27.47 -17.85 17.77
CA CYS A 565 28.85 -17.60 18.18
C CYS A 565 29.46 -18.78 18.92
N GLN A 566 30.60 -19.28 18.44
CA GLN A 566 31.41 -20.24 19.18
C GLN A 566 32.28 -19.50 20.23
N SER A 567 31.80 -19.43 21.47
CA SER A 567 32.46 -18.68 22.56
C SER A 567 33.58 -19.44 23.26
N SER A 568 33.56 -20.77 23.21
CA SER A 568 34.63 -21.66 23.68
C SER A 568 34.62 -22.97 22.89
N THR A 569 35.53 -23.91 23.17
CA THR A 569 35.52 -25.23 22.52
C THR A 569 34.27 -26.07 22.82
N LYS A 570 33.56 -25.79 23.92
CA LYS A 570 32.37 -26.55 24.34
C LYS A 570 31.08 -25.75 24.33
N GLN A 571 31.15 -24.42 24.17
CA GLN A 571 30.01 -23.54 24.30
C GLN A 571 29.73 -22.78 23.00
N LYS A 572 28.47 -22.86 22.55
CA LYS A 572 27.91 -22.06 21.47
C LYS A 572 26.82 -21.17 22.04
N ASP A 573 26.94 -19.88 21.80
CA ASP A 573 25.95 -18.89 22.20
C ASP A 573 25.09 -18.50 20.99
N PHE A 574 23.80 -18.29 21.24
CA PHE A 574 22.80 -17.95 20.24
C PHE A 574 22.04 -16.70 20.68
N ILE A 575 21.88 -15.74 19.76
CA ILE A 575 20.89 -14.67 19.89
C ILE A 575 19.79 -14.92 18.87
N LEU A 576 18.61 -15.28 19.37
CA LEU A 576 17.41 -15.45 18.58
C LEU A 576 16.74 -14.08 18.45
N LEU A 577 16.65 -13.56 17.23
CA LEU A 577 16.02 -12.27 16.92
C LEU A 577 14.79 -12.50 16.05
N TRP A 578 13.63 -12.08 16.54
CA TRP A 578 12.41 -12.01 15.74
C TRP A 578 12.10 -10.55 15.46
N VAL A 579 12.39 -10.11 14.25
CA VAL A 579 12.06 -8.77 13.76
C VAL A 579 10.56 -8.71 13.53
N LEU A 580 9.89 -7.77 14.19
CA LEU A 580 8.45 -7.55 14.08
C LEU A 580 8.14 -6.40 13.11
N GLU A 581 8.90 -5.32 13.20
CA GLU A 581 8.79 -4.16 12.33
C GLU A 581 10.19 -3.72 11.92
N LYS A 582 10.42 -3.63 10.61
CA LYS A 582 11.75 -3.28 10.08
C LYS A 582 12.06 -1.81 10.25
N GLN A 583 11.10 -0.91 9.99
CA GLN A 583 11.34 0.52 10.02
C GLN A 583 10.24 1.24 10.80
N LEU A 584 10.43 1.34 12.11
CA LEU A 584 9.59 2.11 13.01
C LEU A 584 10.25 3.46 13.30
N ARG A 585 9.47 4.54 13.29
CA ARG A 585 9.92 5.83 13.85
C ARG A 585 9.50 5.89 15.31
N VAL A 586 10.45 6.15 16.19
CA VAL A 586 10.23 6.27 17.63
C VAL A 586 10.79 7.60 18.11
N GLN A 587 9.98 8.35 18.84
CA GLN A 587 10.42 9.53 19.58
C GLN A 587 10.84 9.10 20.99
N ILE A 588 12.12 9.23 21.30
CA ILE A 588 12.67 8.92 22.63
C ILE A 588 13.03 10.24 23.32
N CYS A 589 12.53 10.44 24.53
CA CYS A 589 12.86 11.57 25.39
C CYS A 589 13.73 11.06 26.55
N ASP A 590 14.99 11.48 26.60
CA ASP A 590 15.92 11.20 27.71
C ASP A 590 16.56 12.54 28.11
N VAL A 591 15.93 13.23 29.06
CA VAL A 591 16.30 14.56 29.59
C VAL A 591 16.24 15.70 28.54
N GLY A 592 15.04 16.28 28.40
CA GLY A 592 14.83 17.61 27.80
C GLY A 592 14.62 17.65 26.28
N ASP A 593 15.36 16.86 25.50
CA ASP A 593 15.23 16.84 24.05
C ASP A 593 14.63 15.53 23.52
N ILE A 594 13.57 15.65 22.70
CA ILE A 594 12.97 14.54 21.97
C ILE A 594 13.83 14.23 20.74
N LYS A 595 14.38 13.02 20.68
CA LYS A 595 15.12 12.50 19.52
C LYS A 595 14.20 11.66 18.64
N ASP A 596 14.13 12.01 17.36
CA ASP A 596 13.50 11.19 16.32
C ASP A 596 14.45 10.09 15.88
N CYS A 597 14.08 8.83 16.14
CA CYS A 597 14.89 7.66 15.86
C CYS A 597 14.20 6.75 14.83
N LYS A 598 14.96 6.18 13.91
CA LYS A 598 14.50 5.07 13.04
C LYS A 598 15.05 3.76 13.58
N VAL A 599 14.16 2.83 13.91
CA VAL A 599 14.52 1.60 14.61
C VAL A 599 13.82 0.40 14.00
N ALA A 600 14.39 -0.79 14.18
CA ALA A 600 13.62 -2.02 14.04
C ALA A 600 13.07 -2.44 15.41
N LYS A 601 11.81 -2.87 15.46
CA LYS A 601 11.22 -3.48 16.67
C LYS A 601 11.44 -4.98 16.61
N VAL A 602 12.03 -5.54 17.67
CA VAL A 602 12.41 -6.96 17.73
C VAL A 602 11.96 -7.61 19.03
N LEU A 603 11.71 -8.91 18.97
CA LEU A 603 11.79 -9.81 20.12
C LEU A 603 13.18 -10.46 20.10
N PHE A 604 13.83 -10.59 21.25
CA PHE A 604 15.12 -11.26 21.36
C PHE A 604 15.19 -12.24 22.52
N ARG A 605 16.00 -13.28 22.36
CA ARG A 605 16.32 -14.24 23.40
C ARG A 605 17.76 -14.70 23.27
N TYR A 606 18.45 -14.82 24.40
CA TYR A 606 19.82 -15.32 24.47
C TYR A 606 19.84 -16.73 25.03
N GLU A 607 20.58 -17.62 24.39
CA GLU A 607 20.77 -19.00 24.81
C GLU A 607 22.26 -19.34 24.78
N SER A 608 22.80 -19.89 25.86
CA SER A 608 24.23 -20.24 25.99
C SER A 608 24.57 -21.66 25.55
N ASP A 609 23.57 -22.41 25.06
CA ASP A 609 23.71 -23.76 24.53
C ASP A 609 22.54 -24.08 23.57
N CYS A 610 22.61 -25.23 22.87
CA CYS A 610 21.60 -25.70 21.94
C CYS A 610 20.33 -26.21 22.66
N SER A 611 19.49 -25.28 23.13
CA SER A 611 18.20 -25.57 23.75
C SER A 611 17.14 -26.01 22.72
N GLU A 612 16.00 -26.50 23.18
CA GLU A 612 14.90 -26.93 22.29
C GLU A 612 14.40 -25.81 21.37
N VAL A 613 14.45 -24.55 21.83
CA VAL A 613 14.04 -23.40 21.01
C VAL A 613 15.03 -23.15 19.89
N VAL A 614 16.34 -23.31 20.16
CA VAL A 614 17.39 -23.20 19.14
C VAL A 614 17.20 -24.27 18.08
N LYS A 615 17.00 -25.54 18.47
CA LYS A 615 16.76 -26.64 17.51
C LYS A 615 15.55 -26.38 16.61
N LYS A 616 14.44 -25.90 17.20
CA LYS A 616 13.24 -25.52 16.43
C LYS A 616 13.50 -24.41 15.41
N TRP A 617 14.39 -23.46 15.72
CA TRP A 617 14.77 -22.39 14.80
C TRP A 617 15.78 -22.87 13.76
N GLU A 618 16.68 -23.79 14.11
CA GLU A 618 17.60 -24.44 13.16
C GLU A 618 16.85 -25.28 12.12
N ASP A 619 15.76 -25.95 12.52
CA ASP A 619 14.92 -26.76 11.63
C ASP A 619 13.93 -25.92 10.77
N ASP A 620 13.75 -24.63 11.07
CA ASP A 620 12.81 -23.73 10.39
C ASP A 620 13.50 -23.06 9.19
N ALA A 621 13.17 -23.49 7.98
CA ALA A 621 13.74 -22.97 6.74
C ALA A 621 13.52 -21.46 6.50
N SER A 622 12.62 -20.82 7.25
CA SER A 622 12.41 -19.36 7.19
C SER A 622 13.36 -18.56 8.09
N VAL A 623 14.12 -19.24 8.96
CA VAL A 623 15.11 -18.62 9.86
C VAL A 623 16.43 -18.49 9.14
N ALA A 624 16.94 -17.27 9.07
CA ALA A 624 18.27 -17.03 8.53
C ALA A 624 19.32 -17.12 9.66
N SER A 625 20.31 -18.00 9.51
CA SER A 625 21.37 -18.22 10.49
C SER A 625 22.68 -17.56 10.05
N VAL A 626 23.42 -16.90 10.94
CA VAL A 626 24.72 -16.29 10.60
C VAL A 626 25.72 -16.38 11.76
N ASP A 627 26.98 -16.67 11.44
CA ASP A 627 28.08 -16.66 12.40
C ASP A 627 28.55 -15.22 12.73
N VAL A 628 28.56 -14.86 14.02
CA VAL A 628 29.03 -13.56 14.53
C VAL A 628 30.23 -13.71 15.48
N SER A 629 30.96 -12.61 15.70
CA SER A 629 32.08 -12.61 16.64
C SER A 629 31.63 -12.53 18.09
N LYS A 630 32.48 -12.95 19.02
CA LYS A 630 32.21 -12.80 20.46
C LYS A 630 31.98 -11.34 20.88
N PRO A 631 32.79 -10.35 20.44
CA PRO A 631 32.49 -8.93 20.67
C PRO A 631 31.12 -8.48 20.12
N MET A 632 30.72 -8.96 18.95
CA MET A 632 29.42 -8.64 18.34
C MET A 632 28.25 -9.10 19.23
N VAL A 633 28.30 -10.33 19.76
CA VAL A 633 27.29 -10.86 20.70
C VAL A 633 27.20 -9.98 21.94
N VAL A 634 28.34 -9.64 22.55
CA VAL A 634 28.38 -8.88 23.79
C VAL A 634 27.79 -7.47 23.60
N ASP A 635 28.20 -6.76 22.56
CA ASP A 635 27.76 -5.38 22.35
C ASP A 635 26.31 -5.32 21.85
N LEU A 636 25.86 -6.30 21.06
CA LEU A 636 24.46 -6.43 20.68
C LEU A 636 23.56 -6.71 21.88
N LEU A 637 23.94 -7.63 22.78
CA LEU A 637 23.15 -7.90 23.98
C LEU A 637 23.08 -6.68 24.90
N LYS A 638 24.18 -5.94 25.08
CA LYS A 638 24.17 -4.68 25.83
C LYS A 638 23.18 -3.69 25.21
N HIS A 639 23.17 -3.58 23.87
CA HIS A 639 22.23 -2.73 23.15
C HIS A 639 20.78 -3.18 23.38
N LEU A 640 20.48 -4.45 23.15
CA LEU A 640 19.15 -5.02 23.31
C LEU A 640 18.62 -4.86 24.75
N TYR A 641 19.41 -5.20 25.76
CA TYR A 641 19.00 -5.01 27.15
C TYR A 641 18.90 -3.53 27.55
N LYS A 642 19.68 -2.62 26.93
CA LYS A 642 19.53 -1.17 27.15
C LYS A 642 18.14 -0.69 26.70
N PHE A 643 17.71 -1.06 25.49
CA PHE A 643 16.42 -0.63 24.95
C PHE A 643 15.23 -1.42 25.50
N ASN A 644 15.44 -2.67 25.95
CA ASN A 644 14.43 -3.43 26.69
C ASN A 644 13.99 -2.72 27.98
N LYS A 645 14.92 -2.05 28.68
CA LYS A 645 14.63 -1.32 29.93
C LYS A 645 13.70 -0.11 29.74
N ILE A 646 13.47 0.33 28.50
CA ILE A 646 12.50 1.41 28.21
C ILE A 646 11.06 0.90 28.38
N PHE A 647 10.83 -0.40 28.22
CA PHE A 647 9.51 -0.99 28.37
C PHE A 647 9.23 -1.34 29.85
N PRO A 648 8.01 -1.10 30.35
CA PRO A 648 7.58 -1.63 31.64
C PRO A 648 7.73 -3.14 31.68
N LYS A 649 7.99 -3.69 32.88
CA LYS A 649 8.24 -5.11 33.09
C LYS A 649 7.13 -6.03 32.53
N VAL A 650 5.89 -5.54 32.49
CA VAL A 650 4.73 -6.29 31.96
C VAL A 650 4.75 -6.39 30.43
N PHE A 651 5.35 -5.42 29.74
CA PHE A 651 5.46 -5.36 28.28
C PHE A 651 6.88 -5.65 27.78
N SER A 652 7.85 -5.83 28.68
CA SER A 652 9.24 -6.09 28.32
C SER A 652 9.46 -7.52 27.82
N GLU A 653 8.46 -8.41 27.95
CA GLU A 653 8.56 -9.82 27.58
C GLU A 653 7.26 -10.32 26.90
N SER A 654 7.40 -11.17 25.91
CA SER A 654 6.31 -11.86 25.22
C SER A 654 6.78 -13.24 24.77
N ASN A 655 6.02 -14.29 25.08
CA ASN A 655 6.33 -15.68 24.71
C ASN A 655 7.75 -16.14 25.12
N ASN A 656 8.25 -15.69 26.28
CA ASN A 656 9.62 -15.91 26.76
C ASN A 656 10.72 -15.27 25.88
N PHE A 657 10.39 -14.21 25.14
CA PHE A 657 11.34 -13.35 24.44
C PHE A 657 11.20 -11.91 24.94
N TYR A 658 12.30 -11.19 25.01
CA TYR A 658 12.33 -9.80 25.44
C TYR A 658 12.06 -8.85 24.27
N ILE A 659 11.28 -7.79 24.50
CA ILE A 659 11.02 -6.75 23.48
C ILE A 659 12.17 -5.73 23.48
N SER A 660 12.67 -5.33 22.32
CA SER A 660 13.69 -4.28 22.20
C SER A 660 13.57 -3.51 20.89
N TYR A 661 14.32 -2.41 20.81
CA TYR A 661 14.62 -1.70 19.57
C TYR A 661 16.07 -1.98 19.13
N LEU A 662 16.28 -1.97 17.81
CA LEU A 662 17.58 -1.97 17.16
C LEU A 662 17.77 -0.66 16.41
N MET A 663 18.81 0.10 16.76
CA MET A 663 19.12 1.42 16.19
C MET A 663 19.99 1.30 14.93
N MET A 664 19.57 0.48 13.96
CA MET A 664 20.39 0.14 12.79
C MET A 664 20.27 1.11 11.61
N TYR A 665 19.37 2.10 11.67
CA TYR A 665 19.07 3.03 10.57
C TYR A 665 19.45 4.48 10.87
N GLU A 666 20.26 4.71 11.91
CA GLU A 666 20.74 6.05 12.28
C GLU A 666 21.85 6.55 11.34
#